data_AF-A0A6B1C070-F1
#
_entry.id   AF-A0A6B1C070-F1
#
_cell.length_a   1.000
_cell.length_b   1.000
_cell.length_c   1.000
_cell.angle_alpha   90.00
_cell.angle_beta   90.00
_cell.angle_gamma   90.00
#
_symmetry.space_group_name_H-M   'P 1'
#
loop_
_entity.id
_entity.type
_entity.pdbx_description
1 polymer ?
#
loop_
_entity_poly.entity_id
_entity_poly.type
_entity_poly.pdbx_seq_one_letter_code
_entity_poly.pdbx_strand_id
1 'polypeptide(L)'
;MRLLLRRQIFYLACLYVLTAFLLPVSAFSQPPAATFRLAIAPFYSPYNGDYGVYMADRIAYELHRRAYVPALGRARFVLIETDVPMGEIDQTDRQLSPDLREFLSKRVPASYLLTGSVAFTGIYLIKLKLIDLRTGMIVWTGDVRDNPAWVWTRAHRSVGEIPAAEVRSSLGFGAVETPVPAPEAEHLPHHILLQPLHTTDYLPLAADCEMHLKNAIQRDGLFSLVPGALKGRQEHGRFSRISPDLRREASETTLAEAILTGSLLVLGKDGATDNIGLVLRLIEVETGQILWMGSSTGRRVWRWDKMADIVSATMGRLGEDLSQYGAGAAETQIAALRDLAKDGKSWSVLGHAYLERGLLKQAEEAFEKAMIFPDAPAQARAGKGLVLLRRGGYFDDGVQALRSAIRSDPDYLDAYSFLAQALLDQGMVDGVKIAENAIRRDSTYLPPYRVLGDWYADSEDHQRARAFYQVYLAHDPDDEVAERMGRSLLQVKNYRDIDRFVAPIAREKPEASHLLPIMAIKALRVKRYGESTQLFERFLAQIDARERQLYDDIRVLLSGEEIEIYHALDDVEKKKYVARFWRAKNPNLSSAYNERQLAHYERVWTARWAFGRENYPWDRRGEVYIRYGEPDYRARSGWVSSLPSTRVQEVKEKVYRELYRDPNDSELIGPVFPIRSDRGFAAERERQVIDIPDQSTFGPVGGRREETTRSDPSQEAYAPVTMQHDRSIVPWESWVYTEVDGGIVIDFTRELGGVSGFDFAPIPPIPPTMLRDNIRIAEHAPAIRYKNATVNQPDEFRRAPRLSLGTFYFDLADFRGNAGKTRVDVMYGIPLENLLVVTDGQQPQVVLEHAVALADSAYRVVYRNTQKVQHFVDTSNVVTQEVVDITRQDVPAGMYHLALTVTDVMTARQGVLAIDVAIDDYGKEQLHISDLMLVKSLSDTLRAARFRRGNWQVVPNPRRTVRAPNPLAFYCEVYNLAKDDFGQTRYRVTTAVKAAETEQRRTPGTVDQPEIALSYTQVGNSDWERLPLEVHLEHAQVGQNRLFVIIEDLVAGTQVAKDTFFQYIR
;
A
#
# COMPACT_ATOMS: atom_id res chain seq x y z
N MET A 1 84.51 -52.42 -14.73
CA MET A 1 83.68 -53.08 -13.70
C MET A 1 83.03 -52.06 -12.74
N ARG A 2 82.29 -51.08 -13.29
CA ARG A 2 81.57 -50.01 -12.56
C ARG A 2 80.42 -49.42 -13.41
N LEU A 3 79.78 -50.25 -14.24
CA LEU A 3 78.66 -49.82 -15.12
C LEU A 3 77.44 -50.78 -15.11
N LEU A 4 77.41 -51.75 -14.18
CA LEU A 4 76.28 -52.67 -13.99
C LEU A 4 75.52 -52.46 -12.67
N LEU A 5 75.93 -51.49 -11.83
CA LEU A 5 75.21 -51.11 -10.60
C LEU A 5 74.37 -49.82 -10.71
N ARG A 6 74.35 -49.14 -11.87
CA ARG A 6 73.59 -47.87 -12.06
C ARG A 6 72.26 -48.03 -12.83
N ARG A 7 71.92 -49.23 -13.33
CA ARG A 7 70.64 -49.50 -14.01
C ARG A 7 69.58 -50.20 -13.16
N GLN A 8 69.90 -50.70 -11.97
CA GLN A 8 68.91 -51.26 -11.04
C GLN A 8 68.23 -50.22 -10.13
N ILE A 9 68.76 -49.00 -10.03
CA ILE A 9 68.15 -47.93 -9.21
C ILE A 9 67.07 -47.15 -10.00
N PHE A 10 67.11 -47.16 -11.33
CA PHE A 10 66.13 -46.44 -12.17
C PHE A 10 64.83 -47.22 -12.39
N TYR A 11 64.86 -48.57 -12.39
CA TYR A 11 63.65 -49.39 -12.50
C TYR A 11 62.91 -49.57 -11.16
N LEU A 12 63.57 -49.46 -10.00
CA LEU A 12 62.89 -49.44 -8.70
C LEU A 12 62.23 -48.08 -8.38
N ALA A 13 62.77 -46.97 -8.89
CA ALA A 13 62.18 -45.64 -8.68
C ALA A 13 60.91 -45.39 -9.52
N CYS A 14 60.83 -45.97 -10.73
CA CYS A 14 59.62 -45.86 -11.56
C CYS A 14 58.50 -46.85 -11.19
N LEU A 15 58.80 -47.97 -10.52
CA LEU A 15 57.76 -48.90 -10.07
C LEU A 15 57.04 -48.41 -8.79
N TYR A 16 57.68 -47.59 -7.95
CA TYR A 16 57.03 -47.00 -6.76
C TYR A 16 56.14 -45.79 -7.09
N VAL A 17 56.35 -45.14 -8.24
CA VAL A 17 55.58 -43.95 -8.67
C VAL A 17 54.34 -44.31 -9.49
N LEU A 18 54.22 -45.55 -9.99
CA LEU A 18 53.06 -45.99 -10.80
C LEU A 18 52.15 -47.03 -10.13
N THR A 19 52.51 -47.57 -8.96
CA THR A 19 51.60 -48.44 -8.15
C THR A 19 50.94 -47.72 -6.97
N ALA A 20 51.12 -46.41 -6.82
CA ALA A 20 50.42 -45.59 -5.82
C ALA A 20 49.06 -45.04 -6.32
N PHE A 21 48.67 -45.33 -7.57
CA PHE A 21 47.43 -44.80 -8.18
C PHE A 21 46.30 -45.82 -8.36
N LEU A 22 46.47 -47.07 -7.95
CA LEU A 22 45.45 -48.12 -8.10
C LEU A 22 45.42 -49.09 -6.92
N LEU A 23 45.11 -48.58 -5.74
CA LEU A 23 44.38 -49.33 -4.72
C LEU A 23 43.37 -48.37 -4.10
N PRO A 24 42.10 -48.78 -3.91
CA PRO A 24 41.21 -48.00 -3.09
C PRO A 24 41.84 -48.03 -1.70
N VAL A 25 42.49 -46.93 -1.32
CA VAL A 25 42.56 -46.57 0.08
C VAL A 25 41.08 -46.43 0.44
N SER A 26 40.54 -47.53 0.94
CA SER A 26 39.58 -47.50 2.03
C SER A 26 40.27 -46.62 3.06
N ALA A 27 40.11 -45.31 2.85
CA ALA A 27 40.07 -44.38 3.93
C ALA A 27 39.15 -45.12 4.89
N PHE A 28 39.66 -45.43 6.06
CA PHE A 28 38.81 -45.28 7.21
C PHE A 28 38.26 -43.85 7.10
N SER A 29 37.20 -43.68 6.30
CA SER A 29 36.06 -42.90 6.69
C SER A 29 35.64 -43.56 7.99
N GLN A 30 36.35 -43.21 9.06
CA GLN A 30 35.61 -42.94 10.28
C GLN A 30 34.43 -42.11 9.79
N PRO A 31 33.18 -42.56 10.04
CA PRO A 31 32.03 -41.73 9.72
C PRO A 31 32.36 -40.33 10.23
N PRO A 32 32.06 -39.25 9.48
CA PRO A 32 32.31 -37.89 9.96
C PRO A 32 31.86 -37.87 11.41
N ALA A 33 32.81 -37.64 12.33
CA ALA A 33 32.57 -37.80 13.76
C ALA A 33 31.26 -37.08 14.04
N ALA A 34 30.23 -37.84 14.46
CA ALA A 34 28.85 -37.35 14.48
C ALA A 34 28.84 -35.95 15.09
N THR A 35 28.44 -34.95 14.31
CA THR A 35 28.52 -33.54 14.72
C THR A 35 27.77 -33.40 16.05
N PHE A 36 28.50 -33.11 17.14
CA PHE A 36 27.89 -32.97 18.46
C PHE A 36 26.94 -31.77 18.43
N ARG A 37 25.65 -32.01 18.68
CA ARG A 37 24.64 -30.94 18.69
C ARG A 37 24.24 -30.61 20.12
N LEU A 38 24.27 -29.33 20.47
CA LEU A 38 23.87 -28.80 21.77
C LEU A 38 22.66 -27.88 21.58
N ALA A 39 21.54 -28.24 22.20
CA ALA A 39 20.34 -27.40 22.29
C ALA A 39 20.33 -26.61 23.61
N ILE A 40 19.74 -25.41 23.60
CA ILE A 40 19.60 -24.57 24.79
C ILE A 40 18.12 -24.22 24.97
N ALA A 41 17.50 -24.79 26.01
CA ALA A 41 16.13 -24.49 26.38
C ALA A 41 16.02 -23.10 27.05
N PRO A 42 14.86 -22.42 26.94
CA PRO A 42 14.56 -21.25 27.75
C PRO A 42 14.70 -21.56 29.24
N PHE A 43 15.24 -20.63 30.03
CA PHE A 43 15.33 -20.83 31.47
C PHE A 43 14.01 -20.47 32.14
N TYR A 44 13.61 -21.31 33.09
CA TYR A 44 12.41 -21.05 33.89
C TYR A 44 12.69 -19.94 34.89
N SER A 45 11.81 -18.94 34.95
CA SER A 45 11.89 -17.86 35.94
C SER A 45 10.48 -17.54 36.42
N PRO A 46 10.14 -17.82 37.68
CA PRO A 46 8.80 -17.53 38.22
C PRO A 46 8.59 -16.03 38.48
N TYR A 47 9.66 -15.22 38.48
CA TYR A 47 9.61 -13.80 38.79
C TYR A 47 9.54 -12.92 37.54
N ASN A 48 10.31 -13.28 36.51
CA ASN A 48 10.40 -12.53 35.26
C ASN A 48 10.76 -13.51 34.13
N GLY A 49 9.77 -13.88 33.32
CA GLY A 49 9.94 -14.83 32.21
C GLY A 49 10.95 -14.35 31.17
N ASP A 50 10.89 -13.08 30.79
CA ASP A 50 11.80 -12.44 29.84
C ASP A 50 13.26 -12.56 30.27
N TYR A 51 13.54 -12.38 31.56
CA TYR A 51 14.88 -12.52 32.12
C TYR A 51 15.43 -13.95 31.92
N GLY A 52 14.60 -14.98 32.13
CA GLY A 52 14.98 -16.37 31.92
C GLY A 52 15.36 -16.66 30.46
N VAL A 53 14.54 -16.19 29.51
CA VAL A 53 14.81 -16.37 28.07
C VAL A 53 16.05 -15.59 27.64
N TYR A 54 16.16 -14.34 28.07
CA TYR A 54 17.32 -13.50 27.80
C TYR A 54 18.63 -14.11 28.30
N MET A 55 18.62 -14.66 29.51
CA MET A 55 19.81 -15.32 30.06
C MET A 55 20.16 -16.60 29.29
N ALA A 56 19.18 -17.39 28.86
CA ALA A 56 19.44 -18.55 28.01
C ALA A 56 20.12 -18.14 26.69
N ASP A 57 19.64 -17.06 26.06
CA ASP A 57 20.22 -16.52 24.82
C ASP A 57 21.60 -15.92 25.04
N ARG A 58 21.83 -15.27 26.18
CA ARG A 58 23.13 -14.73 26.54
C ARG A 58 24.18 -15.83 26.76
N ILE A 59 23.81 -16.94 27.39
CA ILE A 59 24.68 -18.11 27.53
C ILE A 59 24.96 -18.75 26.18
N ALA A 60 23.94 -18.86 25.32
CA ALA A 60 24.10 -19.33 23.94
C ALA A 60 25.11 -18.49 23.17
N TYR A 61 25.04 -17.15 23.27
CA TYR A 61 26.00 -16.24 22.66
C TYR A 61 27.44 -16.47 23.16
N GLU A 62 27.65 -16.62 24.48
CA GLU A 62 28.99 -16.88 25.03
C GLU A 62 29.55 -18.26 24.62
N LEU A 63 28.69 -19.28 24.49
CA LEU A 63 29.07 -20.58 23.96
C LEU A 63 29.41 -20.50 22.47
N HIS A 64 28.61 -19.78 21.68
CA HIS A 64 28.82 -19.56 20.25
C HIS A 64 30.19 -18.93 19.98
N ARG A 65 30.51 -17.83 20.68
CA ARG A 65 31.79 -17.11 20.54
C ARG A 65 33.02 -17.96 20.89
N ARG A 66 32.81 -19.08 21.58
CA ARG A 66 33.84 -19.94 22.17
C ARG A 66 33.80 -21.39 21.61
N ALA A 67 33.00 -21.69 20.59
CA ALA A 67 32.77 -23.07 20.14
C ALA A 67 33.92 -23.72 19.33
N TYR A 68 34.97 -22.96 18.97
CA TYR A 68 36.00 -23.39 18.02
C TYR A 68 37.30 -23.91 18.66
N VAL A 69 37.92 -24.94 18.05
CA VAL A 69 39.27 -25.43 18.38
C VAL A 69 40.15 -25.43 17.11
N PRO A 70 41.36 -24.80 17.13
CA PRO A 70 42.19 -24.66 15.93
C PRO A 70 42.71 -25.96 15.28
N ALA A 71 42.70 -27.09 15.99
CA ALA A 71 43.22 -28.34 15.45
C ALA A 71 42.28 -28.91 14.38
N LEU A 72 42.66 -28.75 13.11
CA LEU A 72 42.02 -29.29 11.88
C LEU A 72 40.80 -28.54 11.33
N GLY A 73 40.51 -27.31 11.73
CA GLY A 73 39.48 -26.50 11.06
C GLY A 73 38.03 -26.99 11.26
N ARG A 74 37.77 -27.85 12.25
CA ARG A 74 36.45 -28.50 12.44
C ARG A 74 35.76 -27.99 13.71
N ALA A 75 34.50 -27.56 13.58
CA ALA A 75 33.62 -27.27 14.72
C ALA A 75 33.45 -28.54 15.57
N ARG A 76 33.62 -28.44 16.89
CA ARG A 76 33.50 -29.60 17.78
C ARG A 76 32.10 -29.81 18.33
N PHE A 77 31.27 -28.76 18.39
CA PHE A 77 29.83 -28.86 18.59
C PHE A 77 29.10 -27.73 17.85
N VAL A 78 27.84 -27.98 17.49
CA VAL A 78 26.96 -27.04 16.81
C VAL A 78 25.81 -26.69 17.74
N LEU A 79 25.58 -25.40 17.93
CA LEU A 79 24.39 -24.92 18.62
C LEU A 79 23.18 -25.07 17.71
N ILE A 80 22.11 -25.64 18.24
CA ILE A 80 20.86 -25.79 17.50
C ILE A 80 19.68 -25.17 18.25
N GLU A 81 18.76 -24.62 17.50
CA GLU A 81 17.47 -24.16 17.97
C GLU A 81 16.60 -25.35 18.40
N THR A 82 15.75 -25.17 19.42
CA THR A 82 15.01 -26.28 20.06
C THR A 82 13.59 -25.90 20.43
N ASP A 83 12.65 -26.84 20.39
CA ASP A 83 11.27 -26.65 20.85
C ASP A 83 11.05 -27.35 22.19
N VAL A 84 11.11 -26.60 23.28
CA VAL A 84 11.00 -27.15 24.64
C VAL A 84 10.11 -26.24 25.49
N PRO A 85 9.07 -26.78 26.16
CA PRO A 85 8.22 -26.00 27.05
C PRO A 85 9.00 -25.48 28.27
N MET A 86 8.64 -24.28 28.74
CA MET A 86 9.17 -23.74 30.00
C MET A 86 8.68 -24.60 31.19
N GLY A 87 9.60 -24.99 32.08
CA GLY A 87 9.27 -25.49 33.42
C GLY A 87 9.21 -27.01 33.63
N GLU A 88 8.95 -27.84 32.59
CA GLU A 88 8.79 -29.30 32.78
C GLU A 88 10.12 -30.04 33.10
N ILE A 89 11.26 -29.51 32.65
CA ILE A 89 12.57 -30.18 32.82
C ILE A 89 13.19 -29.90 34.18
N ASP A 90 12.88 -28.76 34.79
CA ASP A 90 13.64 -28.24 35.93
C ASP A 90 13.34 -28.96 37.26
N GLN A 91 12.20 -29.67 37.34
CA GLN A 91 11.79 -30.43 38.54
C GLN A 91 12.58 -31.73 38.77
N THR A 92 13.57 -32.03 37.92
CA THR A 92 14.29 -33.31 37.94
C THR A 92 15.72 -33.17 38.45
N ASP A 93 16.12 -34.00 39.43
CA ASP A 93 17.41 -33.85 40.15
C ASP A 93 18.55 -34.77 39.67
N ARG A 94 18.26 -35.90 39.01
CA ARG A 94 19.31 -36.86 38.57
C ARG A 94 19.19 -37.36 37.14
N GLN A 95 17.98 -37.70 36.70
CA GLN A 95 17.72 -38.27 35.38
C GLN A 95 16.30 -37.94 34.94
N LEU A 96 16.12 -37.55 33.67
CA LEU A 96 14.81 -37.31 33.08
C LEU A 96 13.86 -38.50 33.27
N SER A 97 12.58 -38.23 33.49
CA SER A 97 11.55 -39.29 33.46
C SER A 97 11.54 -39.96 32.07
N PRO A 98 11.21 -41.26 31.98
CA PRO A 98 11.15 -41.97 30.70
C PRO A 98 10.28 -41.26 29.66
N ASP A 99 9.12 -40.75 30.07
CA ASP A 99 8.16 -40.05 29.21
C ASP A 99 8.73 -38.72 28.68
N LEU A 100 9.38 -37.93 29.56
CA LEU A 100 9.99 -36.67 29.18
C LEU A 100 11.23 -36.89 28.29
N ARG A 101 12.00 -37.94 28.53
CA ARG A 101 13.13 -38.33 27.67
C ARG A 101 12.66 -38.75 26.29
N GLU A 102 11.61 -39.56 26.20
CA GLU A 102 11.04 -39.96 24.91
C GLU A 102 10.51 -38.73 24.16
N PHE A 103 9.79 -37.85 24.85
CA PHE A 103 9.30 -36.58 24.30
C PHE A 103 10.44 -35.70 23.74
N LEU A 104 11.49 -35.46 24.53
CA LEU A 104 12.62 -34.63 24.13
C LEU A 104 13.42 -35.28 23.00
N SER A 105 13.63 -36.60 23.01
CA SER A 105 14.37 -37.31 21.96
C SER A 105 13.71 -37.22 20.57
N LYS A 106 12.38 -37.05 20.52
CA LYS A 106 11.63 -36.89 19.26
C LYS A 106 11.62 -35.45 18.76
N ARG A 107 11.73 -34.45 19.64
CA ARG A 107 11.59 -33.02 19.31
C ARG A 107 12.89 -32.24 19.25
N VAL A 108 13.92 -32.70 19.95
CA VAL A 108 15.20 -32.01 20.06
C VAL A 108 16.25 -32.83 19.32
N PRO A 109 16.65 -32.45 18.10
CA PRO A 109 17.65 -33.18 17.32
C PRO A 109 19.07 -32.89 17.82
N ALA A 110 19.29 -32.92 19.14
CA ALA A 110 20.56 -32.65 19.82
C ALA A 110 21.07 -33.90 20.57
N SER A 111 22.38 -33.92 20.83
CA SER A 111 22.98 -34.89 21.76
C SER A 111 22.85 -34.43 23.20
N TYR A 112 22.92 -33.11 23.44
CA TYR A 112 22.83 -32.52 24.76
C TYR A 112 21.81 -31.39 24.79
N LEU A 113 21.16 -31.23 25.94
CA LEU A 113 20.27 -30.12 26.24
C LEU A 113 20.80 -29.36 27.46
N LEU A 114 21.07 -28.07 27.28
CA LEU A 114 21.32 -27.14 28.39
C LEU A 114 20.00 -26.47 28.77
N THR A 115 19.67 -26.51 30.05
CA THR A 115 18.48 -25.86 30.62
C THR A 115 18.84 -25.23 31.97
N GLY A 116 17.94 -24.43 32.52
CA GLY A 116 18.18 -23.75 33.78
C GLY A 116 16.96 -23.10 34.40
N SER A 117 17.17 -22.60 35.61
CA SER A 117 16.18 -21.94 36.45
C SER A 117 16.75 -20.66 37.03
N VAL A 118 15.94 -19.63 37.16
CA VAL A 118 16.32 -18.37 37.79
C VAL A 118 15.51 -18.19 39.07
N ALA A 119 16.20 -18.05 40.21
CA ALA A 119 15.60 -17.65 41.47
C ALA A 119 16.01 -16.22 41.84
N PHE A 120 15.12 -15.47 42.48
CA PHE A 120 15.40 -14.11 42.94
C PHE A 120 15.34 -14.02 44.47
N THR A 121 16.48 -13.74 45.09
CA THR A 121 16.60 -13.51 46.55
C THR A 121 17.39 -12.22 46.82
N GLY A 122 17.05 -11.14 46.10
CA GLY A 122 17.79 -9.87 46.09
C GLY A 122 18.96 -9.81 45.11
N ILE A 123 19.46 -10.97 44.66
CA ILE A 123 20.38 -11.18 43.54
C ILE A 123 19.77 -12.33 42.72
N TYR A 124 19.91 -12.32 41.40
CA TYR A 124 19.46 -13.43 40.56
C TYR A 124 20.43 -14.61 40.70
N LEU A 125 19.92 -15.78 41.06
CA LEU A 125 20.65 -17.04 41.10
C LEU A 125 20.18 -17.91 39.94
N ILE A 126 21.05 -18.11 38.96
CA ILE A 126 20.80 -18.91 37.76
C ILE A 126 21.40 -20.29 37.99
N LYS A 127 20.57 -21.32 38.08
CA LYS A 127 21.01 -22.72 38.14
C LYS A 127 20.94 -23.34 36.75
N LEU A 128 21.96 -24.07 36.36
CA LEU A 128 22.13 -24.66 35.04
C LEU A 128 22.27 -26.18 35.15
N LYS A 129 21.73 -26.89 34.17
CA LYS A 129 21.80 -28.35 34.04
C LYS A 129 22.12 -28.71 32.59
N LEU A 130 23.13 -29.54 32.39
CA LEU A 130 23.47 -30.13 31.09
C LEU A 130 23.04 -31.59 31.07
N ILE A 131 22.19 -31.95 30.12
CA ILE A 131 21.54 -33.25 30.05
C ILE A 131 21.98 -33.96 28.77
N ASP A 132 22.44 -35.20 28.89
CA ASP A 132 22.65 -36.09 27.75
C ASP A 132 21.29 -36.68 27.33
N LEU A 133 20.78 -36.28 26.16
CA LEU A 133 19.48 -36.72 25.67
C LEU A 133 19.46 -38.19 25.27
N ARG A 134 20.62 -38.80 24.97
CA ARG A 134 20.73 -40.22 24.66
C ARG A 134 20.49 -41.06 25.88
N THR A 135 20.99 -40.66 27.05
CA THR A 135 20.91 -41.44 28.31
C THR A 135 19.84 -40.91 29.28
N GLY A 136 19.41 -39.66 29.10
CA GLY A 136 18.56 -38.91 30.01
C GLY A 136 19.27 -38.42 31.27
N MET A 137 20.59 -38.66 31.40
CA MET A 137 21.36 -38.31 32.59
C MET A 137 21.75 -36.84 32.60
N ILE A 138 21.69 -36.23 33.78
CA ILE A 138 22.30 -34.92 34.00
C ILE A 138 23.81 -35.14 34.17
N VAL A 139 24.59 -34.65 33.21
CA VAL A 139 26.05 -34.86 33.16
C VAL A 139 26.84 -33.72 33.80
N TRP A 140 26.21 -32.55 33.97
CA TRP A 140 26.79 -31.41 34.67
C TRP A 140 25.71 -30.49 35.24
N THR A 141 26.00 -29.86 36.37
CA THR A 141 25.20 -28.80 36.98
C THR A 141 26.10 -27.67 37.45
N GLY A 142 25.61 -26.43 37.37
CA GLY A 142 26.33 -25.27 37.91
C GLY A 142 25.37 -24.16 38.34
N ASP A 143 25.86 -23.21 39.12
CA ASP A 143 25.11 -22.05 39.55
C ASP A 143 25.89 -20.74 39.32
N VAL A 144 25.16 -19.70 38.95
CA VAL A 144 25.70 -18.38 38.61
C VAL A 144 24.90 -17.33 39.37
N ARG A 145 25.59 -16.38 39.99
CA ARG A 145 24.95 -15.22 40.61
C ARG A 145 25.08 -14.03 39.67
N ASP A 146 23.95 -13.43 39.31
CA ASP A 146 23.89 -12.18 38.56
C ASP A 146 23.24 -11.08 39.38
N ASN A 147 23.97 -9.97 39.53
CA ASN A 147 23.45 -8.74 40.12
C ASN A 147 23.40 -7.66 39.02
N PRO A 148 22.23 -7.47 38.38
CA PRO A 148 22.10 -6.52 37.29
C PRO A 148 22.42 -5.08 37.70
N ALA A 149 22.28 -4.72 38.99
CA ALA A 149 22.62 -3.39 39.50
C ALA A 149 24.14 -3.13 39.59
N TRP A 150 24.96 -4.17 39.79
CA TRP A 150 26.40 -4.03 40.06
C TRP A 150 27.28 -4.20 38.81
N VAL A 151 26.95 -5.16 37.94
CA VAL A 151 27.81 -5.50 36.80
C VAL A 151 27.56 -4.55 35.62
N TRP A 152 26.35 -4.01 35.50
CA TRP A 152 25.98 -3.20 34.33
C TRP A 152 26.31 -1.72 34.50
N THR A 153 26.65 -1.28 35.72
CA THR A 153 27.07 0.11 36.05
C THR A 153 28.58 0.31 36.04
N ARG A 154 29.41 -0.75 36.12
CA ARG A 154 30.88 -0.68 36.08
C ARG A 154 31.50 -1.82 35.27
N ALA A 155 31.50 -1.75 33.94
CA ALA A 155 32.24 -2.76 33.19
C ALA A 155 32.51 -2.44 31.70
N HIS A 156 33.77 -2.49 31.30
CA HIS A 156 34.22 -3.10 30.03
C HIS A 156 34.17 -4.65 30.12
N ARG A 157 33.40 -5.23 31.05
CA ARG A 157 33.31 -6.66 31.33
C ARG A 157 31.86 -7.13 31.21
N SER A 158 31.67 -8.29 30.60
CA SER A 158 30.39 -8.96 30.43
C SER A 158 29.68 -9.24 31.77
N VAL A 159 28.36 -9.37 31.70
CA VAL A 159 27.47 -9.85 32.77
C VAL A 159 27.95 -11.21 33.29
N GLY A 160 28.36 -11.28 34.56
CA GLY A 160 28.68 -12.51 35.32
C GLY A 160 29.82 -13.37 34.77
N GLU A 161 30.45 -14.16 35.65
CA GLU A 161 31.22 -15.34 35.21
C GLU A 161 30.22 -16.40 34.73
N ILE A 162 29.78 -16.28 33.48
CA ILE A 162 28.96 -17.32 32.84
C ILE A 162 29.85 -18.57 32.68
N PRO A 163 29.47 -19.76 33.18
CA PRO A 163 30.29 -20.96 33.22
C PRO A 163 30.39 -21.65 31.86
N ALA A 164 30.43 -20.89 30.77
CA ALA A 164 30.57 -21.42 29.41
C ALA A 164 31.85 -22.27 29.26
N ALA A 165 32.92 -21.91 29.98
CA ALA A 165 34.15 -22.71 30.02
C ALA A 165 33.96 -24.07 30.71
N GLU A 166 33.20 -24.13 31.80
CA GLU A 166 32.91 -25.37 32.53
C GLU A 166 31.94 -26.27 31.76
N VAL A 167 30.92 -25.68 31.13
CA VAL A 167 30.00 -26.40 30.23
C VAL A 167 30.79 -27.02 29.08
N ARG A 168 31.70 -26.27 28.44
CA ARG A 168 32.59 -26.78 27.40
C ARG A 168 33.51 -27.90 27.89
N SER A 169 34.10 -27.73 29.06
CA SER A 169 34.97 -28.74 29.69
C SER A 169 34.21 -30.04 29.95
N SER A 170 32.97 -29.93 30.45
CA SER A 170 32.08 -31.06 30.71
C SER A 170 31.63 -31.78 29.44
N LEU A 171 31.61 -31.08 28.30
CA LEU A 171 31.41 -31.66 26.97
C LEU A 171 32.71 -32.22 26.34
N GLY A 172 33.86 -32.12 27.01
CA GLY A 172 35.15 -32.64 26.55
C GLY A 172 35.94 -31.70 25.64
N PHE A 173 35.66 -30.39 25.64
CA PHE A 173 36.35 -29.41 24.81
C PHE A 173 37.42 -28.62 25.58
N GLY A 174 38.62 -28.47 24.98
CA GLY A 174 39.75 -27.75 25.60
C GLY A 174 39.58 -26.24 25.64
N ALA A 175 40.37 -25.56 26.49
CA ALA A 175 40.38 -24.11 26.66
C ALA A 175 41.20 -23.41 25.56
N VAL A 176 40.53 -22.91 24.52
CA VAL A 176 41.15 -21.99 23.55
C VAL A 176 40.22 -20.79 23.38
N GLU A 177 40.79 -19.58 23.39
CA GLU A 177 40.12 -18.28 23.27
C GLU A 177 40.18 -17.71 21.83
N THR A 178 40.04 -18.55 20.82
CA THR A 178 39.93 -18.08 19.43
C THR A 178 38.46 -17.96 19.02
N PRO A 179 38.02 -16.80 18.49
CA PRO A 179 36.67 -16.65 17.96
C PRO A 179 36.46 -17.57 16.75
N VAL A 180 35.21 -17.96 16.51
CA VAL A 180 34.82 -18.78 15.37
C VAL A 180 35.12 -17.99 14.08
N PRO A 181 35.91 -18.51 13.13
CA PRO A 181 36.05 -17.87 11.83
C PRO A 181 34.69 -17.84 11.12
N ALA A 182 34.38 -16.76 10.40
CA ALA A 182 33.15 -16.69 9.61
C ALA A 182 33.11 -17.82 8.57
N PRO A 183 31.93 -18.36 8.23
CA PRO A 183 31.80 -19.34 7.16
C PRO A 183 32.28 -18.76 5.83
N GLU A 184 32.68 -19.65 4.91
CA GLU A 184 32.96 -19.23 3.54
C GLU A 184 31.68 -18.65 2.89
N ALA A 185 31.88 -17.58 2.12
CA ALA A 185 30.87 -16.83 1.38
C ALA A 185 29.74 -17.67 0.76
N GLU A 186 30.14 -18.73 0.07
CA GLU A 186 29.28 -19.60 -0.73
C GLU A 186 28.33 -20.47 0.09
N HIS A 187 28.55 -20.54 1.41
CA HIS A 187 27.75 -21.33 2.34
C HIS A 187 26.87 -20.46 3.26
N LEU A 188 26.82 -19.14 3.05
CA LEU A 188 26.03 -18.22 3.88
C LEU A 188 24.61 -18.03 3.32
N PRO A 189 23.58 -17.99 4.18
CA PRO A 189 22.22 -17.71 3.74
C PRO A 189 22.12 -16.26 3.25
N HIS A 190 21.49 -16.04 2.10
CA HIS A 190 21.22 -14.73 1.51
C HIS A 190 19.78 -14.28 1.76
N HIS A 191 18.86 -15.23 1.96
CA HIS A 191 17.45 -14.98 2.18
C HIS A 191 17.09 -15.16 3.66
N ILE A 192 16.95 -14.05 4.40
CA ILE A 192 16.69 -14.04 5.84
C ILE A 192 15.22 -13.68 6.14
N LEU A 193 14.53 -14.51 6.91
CA LEU A 193 13.23 -14.19 7.49
C LEU A 193 13.42 -13.55 8.88
N LEU A 194 13.06 -12.27 9.03
CA LEU A 194 13.07 -11.61 10.34
C LEU A 194 11.80 -12.01 11.12
N GLN A 195 11.96 -12.46 12.37
CA GLN A 195 10.85 -12.77 13.28
C GLN A 195 10.87 -11.88 14.52
N PRO A 196 9.70 -11.62 15.13
CA PRO A 196 9.60 -10.75 16.29
C PRO A 196 10.51 -11.14 17.45
N LEU A 197 11.03 -10.15 18.18
CA LEU A 197 11.82 -10.37 19.38
C LEU A 197 10.94 -10.86 20.52
N HIS A 198 11.44 -11.83 21.27
CA HIS A 198 10.76 -12.33 22.45
C HIS A 198 10.86 -11.32 23.61
N THR A 199 9.69 -10.86 24.08
CA THR A 199 9.46 -10.12 25.32
C THR A 199 7.96 -10.18 25.68
N THR A 200 7.62 -10.16 26.97
CA THR A 200 6.24 -10.09 27.46
C THR A 200 5.76 -8.65 27.66
N ASP A 201 6.65 -7.75 28.09
CA ASP A 201 6.23 -6.44 28.62
C ASP A 201 6.61 -5.26 27.71
N TYR A 202 7.63 -5.42 26.86
CA TYR A 202 8.23 -4.30 26.09
C TYR A 202 8.03 -4.47 24.57
N LEU A 203 6.82 -4.82 24.18
CA LEU A 203 6.42 -5.03 22.79
C LEU A 203 6.72 -3.83 21.86
N PRO A 204 6.47 -2.57 22.29
CA PRO A 204 6.77 -1.40 21.49
C PRO A 204 8.26 -1.30 21.13
N LEU A 205 9.11 -1.52 22.13
CA LEU A 205 10.56 -1.46 22.00
C LEU A 205 11.11 -2.59 21.12
N ALA A 206 10.50 -3.79 21.20
CA ALA A 206 10.83 -4.90 20.32
C ALA A 206 10.58 -4.55 18.84
N ALA A 207 9.42 -3.97 18.53
CA ALA A 207 9.07 -3.53 17.18
C ALA A 207 10.03 -2.45 16.65
N ASP A 208 10.41 -1.48 17.48
CA ASP A 208 11.41 -0.48 17.11
C ASP A 208 12.76 -1.12 16.78
N CYS A 209 13.23 -2.05 17.63
CA CYS A 209 14.46 -2.80 17.38
C CYS A 209 14.39 -3.57 16.06
N GLU A 210 13.26 -4.22 15.77
CA GLU A 210 13.03 -4.95 14.52
C GLU A 210 13.03 -4.02 13.29
N MET A 211 12.37 -2.86 13.37
CA MET A 211 12.38 -1.86 12.30
C MET A 211 13.80 -1.38 12.01
N HIS A 212 14.56 -1.04 13.05
CA HIS A 212 15.95 -0.61 12.90
C HIS A 212 16.85 -1.71 12.33
N LEU A 213 16.66 -2.96 12.76
CA LEU A 213 17.38 -4.11 12.22
C LEU A 213 17.01 -4.39 10.77
N LYS A 214 15.73 -4.29 10.42
CA LYS A 214 15.23 -4.39 9.05
C LYS A 214 15.88 -3.34 8.16
N ASN A 215 15.88 -2.08 8.61
CA ASN A 215 16.51 -0.98 7.90
C ASN A 215 18.02 -1.20 7.73
N ALA A 216 18.72 -1.69 8.76
CA ALA A 216 20.14 -1.99 8.68
C ALA A 216 20.43 -3.08 7.63
N ILE A 217 19.69 -4.20 7.69
CA ILE A 217 19.87 -5.32 6.75
C ILE A 217 19.57 -4.91 5.31
N GLN A 218 18.46 -4.19 5.09
CA GLN A 218 18.07 -3.73 3.75
C GLN A 218 19.01 -2.69 3.17
N ARG A 219 19.57 -1.81 4.03
CA ARG A 219 20.50 -0.76 3.63
C ARG A 219 21.80 -1.31 3.07
N ASP A 220 22.29 -2.42 3.62
CA ASP A 220 23.62 -2.94 3.30
C ASP A 220 23.60 -3.88 2.08
N GLY A 221 22.43 -4.41 1.70
CA GLY A 221 22.24 -5.25 0.51
C GLY A 221 22.93 -6.62 0.56
N LEU A 222 23.61 -6.94 1.66
CA LEU A 222 24.32 -8.21 1.89
C LEU A 222 23.37 -9.37 2.15
N PHE A 223 22.22 -9.10 2.77
CA PHE A 223 21.14 -10.05 2.95
C PHE A 223 19.85 -9.47 2.38
N SER A 224 19.00 -10.34 1.88
CA SER A 224 17.66 -9.99 1.45
C SER A 224 16.66 -10.46 2.50
N LEU A 225 15.79 -9.56 2.93
CA LEU A 225 14.72 -9.93 3.85
C LEU A 225 13.58 -10.58 3.09
N VAL A 226 13.31 -11.83 3.45
CA VAL A 226 12.17 -12.57 2.93
C VAL A 226 10.93 -12.12 3.67
N PRO A 227 9.87 -11.73 2.94
CA PRO A 227 8.61 -11.36 3.55
C PRO A 227 7.90 -12.57 4.15
N GLY A 228 7.22 -12.37 5.28
CA GLY A 228 6.44 -13.40 5.94
C GLY A 228 6.54 -13.29 7.46
N ALA A 229 5.62 -13.95 8.16
CA ALA A 229 5.71 -14.14 9.59
C ALA A 229 5.21 -15.54 9.92
N LEU A 230 5.92 -16.25 10.79
CA LEU A 230 5.51 -17.56 11.24
C LEU A 230 4.32 -17.39 12.20
N LYS A 231 3.20 -18.07 11.90
CA LYS A 231 1.97 -17.93 12.68
C LYS A 231 1.80 -19.13 13.60
N GLY A 232 2.40 -19.04 14.79
CA GLY A 232 2.20 -20.06 15.82
C GLY A 232 0.96 -19.85 16.67
N ARG A 233 0.76 -20.71 17.68
CA ARG A 233 -0.36 -20.64 18.65
C ARG A 233 -0.35 -19.40 19.56
N GLN A 234 0.72 -18.60 19.55
CA GLN A 234 0.81 -17.37 20.34
C GLN A 234 0.29 -16.18 19.53
N GLU A 235 -0.59 -15.37 20.13
CA GLU A 235 -1.39 -14.30 19.48
C GLU A 235 -0.57 -13.22 18.74
N HIS A 236 0.76 -13.19 18.89
CA HIS A 236 1.62 -12.14 18.35
C HIS A 236 2.87 -12.64 17.59
N GLY A 237 3.01 -13.96 17.36
CA GLY A 237 4.16 -14.51 16.63
C GLY A 237 5.53 -14.33 17.33
N ARG A 238 5.55 -14.07 18.64
CA ARG A 238 6.77 -13.89 19.45
C ARG A 238 7.21 -15.20 20.06
N PHE A 239 8.20 -15.85 19.46
CA PHE A 239 8.64 -17.17 19.88
C PHE A 239 9.84 -17.08 20.82
N SER A 240 9.76 -17.71 21.99
CA SER A 240 10.95 -17.89 22.84
C SER A 240 12.00 -18.77 22.13
N ARG A 241 11.56 -19.74 21.33
CA ARG A 241 12.37 -20.59 20.44
C ARG A 241 11.60 -20.96 19.16
N ILE A 242 12.31 -21.17 18.05
CA ILE A 242 11.70 -21.57 16.77
C ILE A 242 11.71 -23.10 16.63
N SER A 243 10.52 -23.70 16.59
CA SER A 243 10.38 -25.17 16.52
C SER A 243 10.75 -25.75 15.16
N PRO A 244 11.07 -27.06 15.08
CA PRO A 244 11.27 -27.74 13.79
C PRO A 244 10.05 -27.61 12.86
N ASP A 245 8.84 -27.61 13.40
CA ASP A 245 7.60 -27.46 12.62
C ASP A 245 7.48 -26.03 12.05
N LEU A 246 7.80 -25.00 12.85
CA LEU A 246 7.81 -23.61 12.40
C LEU A 246 8.91 -23.36 11.35
N ARG A 247 10.07 -24.01 11.46
CA ARG A 247 11.10 -23.97 10.41
C ARG A 247 10.64 -24.66 9.13
N ARG A 248 9.93 -25.78 9.24
CA ARG A 248 9.34 -26.44 8.07
C ARG A 248 8.30 -25.54 7.40
N GLU A 249 7.41 -24.92 8.17
CA GLU A 249 6.47 -23.91 7.68
C GLU A 249 7.23 -22.78 6.96
N ALA A 250 8.32 -22.27 7.53
CA ALA A 250 9.16 -21.26 6.87
C ALA A 250 9.66 -21.75 5.49
N SER A 251 10.17 -22.98 5.40
CA SER A 251 10.65 -23.56 4.13
C SER A 251 9.56 -23.82 3.09
N GLU A 252 8.34 -24.11 3.54
CA GLU A 252 7.20 -24.41 2.66
C GLU A 252 6.48 -23.14 2.18
N THR A 253 6.52 -22.08 2.99
CA THR A 253 5.74 -20.84 2.77
C THR A 253 6.58 -19.64 2.36
N THR A 254 7.90 -19.71 2.51
CA THR A 254 8.82 -18.60 2.23
C THR A 254 10.07 -19.08 1.48
N LEU A 255 10.84 -18.16 0.90
CA LEU A 255 12.16 -18.43 0.30
C LEU A 255 13.30 -18.33 1.32
N ALA A 256 13.00 -18.35 2.62
CA ALA A 256 13.99 -18.12 3.65
C ALA A 256 14.93 -19.31 3.82
N GLU A 257 16.23 -19.02 3.78
CA GLU A 257 17.31 -19.95 4.08
C GLU A 257 17.69 -19.88 5.56
N ALA A 258 17.48 -18.72 6.19
CA ALA A 258 17.68 -18.50 7.61
C ALA A 258 16.61 -17.61 8.24
N ILE A 259 16.46 -17.71 9.57
CA ILE A 259 15.53 -16.94 10.39
C ILE A 259 16.34 -16.11 11.39
N LEU A 260 16.12 -14.80 11.44
CA LEU A 260 16.72 -13.90 12.42
C LEU A 260 15.68 -13.57 13.50
N THR A 261 16.00 -13.85 14.76
CA THR A 261 15.14 -13.56 15.92
C THR A 261 15.98 -13.39 17.18
N GLY A 262 15.37 -13.17 18.35
CA GLY A 262 16.10 -12.92 19.58
C GLY A 262 15.24 -12.66 20.79
N SER A 263 15.88 -12.19 21.87
CA SER A 263 15.23 -11.83 23.13
C SER A 263 15.60 -10.42 23.56
N LEU A 264 14.60 -9.66 24.00
CA LEU A 264 14.73 -8.32 24.54
C LEU A 264 14.45 -8.35 26.05
N LEU A 265 15.33 -7.73 26.84
CA LEU A 265 15.15 -7.56 28.27
C LEU A 265 15.34 -6.09 28.63
N VAL A 266 14.39 -5.54 29.41
CA VAL A 266 14.49 -4.21 29.99
C VAL A 266 14.46 -4.33 31.50
N LEU A 267 15.38 -3.64 32.20
CA LEU A 267 15.45 -3.62 33.67
C LEU A 267 15.39 -2.18 34.18
N GLY A 268 14.68 -1.98 35.30
CA GLY A 268 14.45 -0.66 35.89
C GLY A 268 13.99 -0.69 37.35
N LYS A 269 14.12 0.43 38.06
CA LYS A 269 13.55 0.66 39.40
C LYS A 269 12.62 1.87 39.38
N ASP A 270 11.51 1.80 40.11
CA ASP A 270 10.61 2.94 40.38
C ASP A 270 10.10 3.68 39.11
N GLY A 271 9.80 2.93 38.03
CA GLY A 271 9.23 3.48 36.79
C GLY A 271 10.24 4.06 35.79
N ALA A 272 11.55 3.99 36.05
CA ALA A 272 12.60 4.35 35.10
C ALA A 272 13.15 3.13 34.35
N THR A 273 13.49 3.27 33.06
CA THR A 273 14.22 2.25 32.31
C THR A 273 15.72 2.43 32.53
N ASP A 274 16.32 1.62 33.39
CA ASP A 274 17.73 1.75 33.73
C ASP A 274 18.62 1.15 32.63
N ASN A 275 18.23 0.02 32.02
CA ASN A 275 19.04 -0.69 31.03
C ASN A 275 18.21 -1.52 30.04
N ILE A 276 18.76 -1.71 28.84
CA ILE A 276 18.23 -2.62 27.79
C ILE A 276 19.31 -3.64 27.45
N GLY A 277 18.94 -4.92 27.45
CA GLY A 277 19.74 -6.02 26.93
C GLY A 277 19.08 -6.63 25.70
N LEU A 278 19.86 -6.86 24.64
CA LEU A 278 19.39 -7.55 23.44
C LEU A 278 20.35 -8.68 23.06
N VAL A 279 19.77 -9.81 22.65
CA VAL A 279 20.49 -10.93 22.02
C VAL A 279 19.74 -11.33 20.76
N LEU A 280 20.45 -11.46 19.64
CA LEU A 280 19.94 -11.93 18.36
C LEU A 280 20.61 -13.26 17.98
N ARG A 281 19.89 -14.08 17.22
CA ARG A 281 20.35 -15.35 16.65
C ARG A 281 19.84 -15.51 15.23
N LEU A 282 20.75 -15.92 14.34
CA LEU A 282 20.46 -16.30 12.96
C LEU A 282 20.42 -17.83 12.88
N ILE A 283 19.28 -18.40 12.49
CA ILE A 283 18.99 -19.83 12.56
C ILE A 283 18.79 -20.35 11.13
N GLU A 284 19.56 -21.35 10.72
CA GLU A 284 19.37 -22.01 9.43
C GLU A 284 18.02 -22.76 9.40
N VAL A 285 17.24 -22.55 8.35
CA VAL A 285 15.88 -23.11 8.23
C VAL A 285 15.93 -24.64 8.16
N GLU A 286 16.82 -25.20 7.34
CA GLU A 286 16.89 -26.65 7.11
C GLU A 286 17.30 -27.41 8.38
N THR A 287 18.44 -27.07 8.96
CA THR A 287 19.04 -27.86 10.05
C THR A 287 18.65 -27.38 11.45
N GLY A 288 18.23 -26.13 11.59
CA GLY A 288 18.03 -25.46 12.88
C GLY A 288 19.32 -25.04 13.56
N GLN A 289 20.45 -25.11 12.84
CA GLN A 289 21.73 -24.65 13.33
C GLN A 289 21.72 -23.13 13.55
N ILE A 290 22.29 -22.70 14.68
CA ILE A 290 22.54 -21.28 14.93
C ILE A 290 23.84 -20.91 14.21
N LEU A 291 23.72 -20.07 13.18
CA LEU A 291 24.79 -19.65 12.26
C LEU A 291 25.55 -18.44 12.79
N TRP A 292 24.84 -17.51 13.44
CA TRP A 292 25.39 -16.30 14.03
C TRP A 292 24.62 -15.92 15.28
N MET A 293 25.30 -15.29 16.24
CA MET A 293 24.68 -14.68 17.41
C MET A 293 25.33 -13.34 17.71
N GLY A 294 24.50 -12.32 17.93
CA GLY A 294 24.92 -10.98 18.33
C GLY A 294 24.32 -10.60 19.67
N SER A 295 25.04 -9.85 20.49
CA SER A 295 24.48 -9.35 21.75
C SER A 295 25.04 -7.99 22.13
N SER A 296 24.16 -7.13 22.64
CA SER A 296 24.48 -5.76 23.02
C SER A 296 23.66 -5.30 24.23
N THR A 297 24.14 -4.26 24.90
CA THR A 297 23.51 -3.67 26.09
C THR A 297 23.59 -2.15 26.04
N GLY A 298 22.49 -1.46 26.32
CA GLY A 298 22.41 0.00 26.49
C GLY A 298 22.36 0.42 27.96
N ARG A 299 23.04 1.53 28.33
CA ARG A 299 23.12 2.03 29.71
C ARG A 299 22.34 3.32 29.94
N ARG A 300 21.63 3.37 31.08
CA ARG A 300 21.24 4.53 31.92
C ARG A 300 20.43 5.62 31.21
N VAL A 301 19.10 5.62 31.40
CA VAL A 301 18.19 6.66 30.88
C VAL A 301 17.22 7.14 31.97
N TRP A 302 17.19 8.46 32.21
CA TRP A 302 16.18 9.11 33.06
C TRP A 302 15.07 9.79 32.24
N ARG A 303 15.20 9.86 30.90
CA ARG A 303 14.26 10.55 30.00
C ARG A 303 13.98 9.76 28.72
N TRP A 304 12.70 9.59 28.39
CA TRP A 304 12.20 8.80 27.27
C TRP A 304 12.75 9.24 25.88
N ASP A 305 13.09 10.51 25.71
CA ASP A 305 13.68 11.08 24.49
C ASP A 305 15.03 10.48 24.10
N LYS A 306 15.75 9.85 25.04
CA LYS A 306 17.05 9.21 24.80
C LYS A 306 16.97 7.71 24.50
N MET A 307 15.78 7.12 24.54
CA MET A 307 15.58 5.71 24.24
C MET A 307 15.90 5.40 22.77
N ALA A 308 15.46 6.26 21.85
CA ALA A 308 15.71 6.13 20.42
C ALA A 308 17.20 6.14 20.08
N ASP A 309 17.99 7.00 20.73
CA ASP A 309 19.45 7.06 20.55
C ASP A 309 20.10 5.72 20.92
N ILE A 310 19.69 5.11 22.04
CA ILE A 310 20.21 3.83 22.51
C ILE A 310 19.78 2.69 21.60
N VAL A 311 18.51 2.65 21.19
CA VAL A 311 18.01 1.63 20.25
C VAL A 311 18.76 1.72 18.94
N SER A 312 18.90 2.92 18.38
CA SER A 312 19.64 3.18 17.14
C SER A 312 21.12 2.77 17.27
N ALA A 313 21.79 3.12 18.36
CA ALA A 313 23.18 2.72 18.60
C ALA A 313 23.33 1.21 18.80
N THR A 314 22.39 0.58 19.53
CA THR A 314 22.41 -0.86 19.82
C THR A 314 22.12 -1.67 18.56
N MET A 315 21.09 -1.30 17.79
CA MET A 315 20.75 -1.94 16.52
C MET A 315 21.79 -1.66 15.45
N GLY A 316 22.37 -0.44 15.41
CA GLY A 316 23.47 -0.12 14.51
C GLY A 316 24.66 -1.05 14.72
N ARG A 317 25.02 -1.31 15.99
CA ARG A 317 26.10 -2.25 16.32
C ARG A 317 25.77 -3.69 15.92
N LEU A 318 24.55 -4.15 16.19
CA LEU A 318 24.14 -5.52 15.86
C LEU A 318 23.99 -5.73 14.36
N GLY A 319 23.49 -4.72 13.64
CA GLY A 319 23.46 -4.69 12.19
C GLY A 319 24.88 -4.73 11.61
N GLU A 320 25.81 -3.94 12.14
CA GLU A 320 27.22 -3.97 11.72
C GLU A 320 27.86 -5.34 11.96
N ASP A 321 27.63 -5.98 13.11
CA ASP A 321 28.13 -7.32 13.42
C ASP A 321 27.54 -8.38 12.47
N LEU A 322 26.25 -8.29 12.15
CA LEU A 322 25.60 -9.15 11.16
C LEU A 322 26.12 -8.92 9.74
N SER A 323 26.31 -7.67 9.33
CA SER A 323 26.88 -7.32 8.02
C SER A 323 28.34 -7.78 7.89
N GLN A 324 29.15 -7.67 8.95
CA GLN A 324 30.49 -8.25 9.00
C GLN A 324 30.48 -9.77 8.87
N TYR A 325 29.49 -10.44 9.45
CA TYR A 325 29.30 -11.88 9.28
C TYR A 325 28.97 -12.26 7.82
N GLY A 326 28.16 -11.46 7.13
CA GLY A 326 27.85 -11.64 5.69
C GLY A 326 28.98 -11.24 4.73
N ALA A 327 29.96 -10.48 5.19
CA ALA A 327 30.99 -9.83 4.38
C ALA A 327 31.89 -10.79 3.58
N GLY A 328 31.98 -12.06 3.97
CA GLY A 328 32.74 -13.07 3.23
C GLY A 328 32.34 -13.15 1.76
N ALA A 329 31.05 -12.97 1.44
CA ALA A 329 30.52 -13.00 0.08
C ALA A 329 30.78 -11.73 -0.76
N ALA A 330 31.12 -10.61 -0.11
CA ALA A 330 31.37 -9.34 -0.79
C ALA A 330 32.82 -9.19 -1.29
N GLU A 331 33.75 -10.01 -0.79
CA GLU A 331 35.18 -9.84 -1.09
C GLU A 331 35.51 -10.08 -2.57
N THR A 332 34.81 -10.95 -3.30
CA THR A 332 35.14 -11.27 -4.70
C THR A 332 35.04 -10.05 -5.63
N GLN A 333 34.11 -9.13 -5.37
CA GLN A 333 33.91 -7.91 -6.17
C GLN A 333 34.80 -6.74 -5.69
N ILE A 334 35.12 -6.70 -4.40
CA ILE A 334 35.95 -5.65 -3.78
C ILE A 334 37.45 -5.99 -3.85
N ALA A 335 37.81 -7.27 -4.02
CA ALA A 335 39.19 -7.74 -4.13
C ALA A 335 39.96 -7.03 -5.27
N ALA A 336 39.31 -6.84 -6.41
CA ALA A 336 39.89 -6.09 -7.52
C ALA A 336 40.20 -4.63 -7.16
N LEU A 337 39.30 -3.94 -6.43
CA LEU A 337 39.53 -2.58 -5.96
C LEU A 337 40.64 -2.52 -4.90
N ARG A 338 40.72 -3.54 -4.04
CA ARG A 338 41.75 -3.68 -3.02
C ARG A 338 43.14 -3.84 -3.63
N ASP A 339 43.28 -4.67 -4.66
CA ASP A 339 44.55 -4.88 -5.36
C ASP A 339 45.02 -3.63 -6.14
N LEU A 340 44.06 -2.80 -6.54
CA LEU A 340 44.30 -1.53 -7.23
C LEU A 340 44.58 -0.35 -6.27
N ALA A 341 44.29 -0.48 -4.97
CA ALA A 341 44.44 0.58 -3.99
C ALA A 341 45.91 0.84 -3.63
N LYS A 342 46.49 1.94 -4.15
CA LYS A 342 47.93 2.29 -4.03
C LYS A 342 48.19 3.71 -3.54
N ASP A 343 47.19 4.58 -3.55
CA ASP A 343 47.25 6.00 -3.18
C ASP A 343 46.00 6.43 -2.39
N GLY A 344 45.96 7.66 -1.88
CA GLY A 344 44.86 8.12 -1.03
C GLY A 344 43.52 8.10 -1.75
N LYS A 345 43.50 8.45 -3.04
CA LYS A 345 42.26 8.44 -3.85
C LYS A 345 41.72 7.04 -4.04
N SER A 346 42.55 6.08 -4.43
CA SER A 346 42.12 4.69 -4.62
C SER A 346 41.72 4.00 -3.30
N TRP A 347 42.38 4.32 -2.18
CA TRP A 347 41.93 3.91 -0.84
C TRP A 347 40.58 4.54 -0.45
N SER A 348 40.32 5.78 -0.85
CA SER A 348 39.03 6.44 -0.64
C SER A 348 37.91 5.78 -1.47
N VAL A 349 38.18 5.43 -2.73
CA VAL A 349 37.24 4.67 -3.59
C VAL A 349 36.92 3.32 -2.97
N LEU A 350 37.93 2.60 -2.47
CA LEU A 350 37.75 1.35 -1.76
C LEU A 350 36.90 1.54 -0.48
N GLY A 351 37.15 2.62 0.27
CA GLY A 351 36.36 2.99 1.44
C GLY A 351 34.90 3.24 1.12
N HIS A 352 34.60 3.96 0.03
CA HIS A 352 33.24 4.15 -0.45
C HIS A 352 32.58 2.84 -0.90
N ALA A 353 33.31 1.96 -1.58
CA ALA A 353 32.80 0.64 -1.96
C ALA A 353 32.44 -0.21 -0.73
N TYR A 354 33.26 -0.18 0.32
CA TYR A 354 32.93 -0.81 1.60
C TYR A 354 31.72 -0.14 2.27
N LEU A 355 31.64 1.19 2.25
CA LEU A 355 30.54 1.95 2.86
C LEU A 355 29.19 1.64 2.18
N GLU A 356 29.15 1.57 0.85
CA GLU A 356 27.94 1.21 0.09
C GLU A 356 27.44 -0.19 0.43
N ARG A 357 28.33 -1.12 0.77
CA ARG A 357 28.01 -2.48 1.22
C ARG A 357 27.75 -2.60 2.73
N GLY A 358 27.72 -1.48 3.46
CA GLY A 358 27.52 -1.49 4.91
C GLY A 358 28.71 -2.01 5.73
N LEU A 359 29.86 -2.25 5.09
CA LEU A 359 31.07 -2.74 5.74
C LEU A 359 31.80 -1.59 6.44
N LEU A 360 31.17 -1.02 7.46
CA LEU A 360 31.58 0.24 8.09
C LEU A 360 32.99 0.20 8.67
N LYS A 361 33.40 -0.93 9.24
CA LYS A 361 34.75 -1.12 9.78
C LYS A 361 35.81 -1.13 8.68
N GLN A 362 35.61 -1.91 7.62
CA GLN A 362 36.52 -1.95 6.47
C GLN A 362 36.55 -0.59 5.74
N ALA A 363 35.41 0.09 5.66
CA ALA A 363 35.32 1.45 5.13
C ALA A 363 36.17 2.43 5.95
N GLU A 364 36.03 2.41 7.28
CA GLU A 364 36.83 3.23 8.18
C GLU A 364 38.33 2.94 8.02
N GLU A 365 38.76 1.68 8.03
CA GLU A 365 40.16 1.30 7.84
C GLU A 365 40.71 1.76 6.48
N ALA A 366 39.91 1.68 5.42
CA ALA A 366 40.28 2.15 4.09
C ALA A 366 40.40 3.68 4.05
N PHE A 367 39.49 4.42 4.68
CA PHE A 367 39.58 5.87 4.80
C PHE A 367 40.76 6.29 5.70
N GLU A 368 41.06 5.56 6.77
CA GLU A 368 42.23 5.83 7.61
C GLU A 368 43.54 5.63 6.84
N LYS A 369 43.62 4.59 6.01
CA LYS A 369 44.74 4.41 5.07
C LYS A 369 44.81 5.56 4.07
N ALA A 370 43.66 5.98 3.51
CA ALA A 370 43.61 7.11 2.60
C ALA A 370 44.14 8.42 3.23
N MET A 371 43.87 8.66 4.52
CA MET A 371 44.37 9.86 5.23
C MET A 371 45.89 9.89 5.39
N ILE A 372 46.59 8.76 5.31
CA ILE A 372 48.06 8.71 5.38
C ILE A 372 48.68 9.35 4.13
N PHE A 373 47.97 9.29 3.00
CA PHE A 373 48.44 9.85 1.75
C PHE A 373 48.05 11.32 1.61
N PRO A 374 48.92 12.16 1.02
CA PRO A 374 48.69 13.60 0.90
C PRO A 374 47.65 13.99 -0.17
N ASP A 375 47.26 13.06 -1.05
CA ASP A 375 46.43 13.33 -2.23
C ASP A 375 44.92 13.19 -2.01
N ALA A 376 44.48 12.73 -0.82
CA ALA A 376 43.06 12.55 -0.49
C ALA A 376 42.63 12.88 0.96
N PRO A 377 43.23 13.85 1.68
CA PRO A 377 42.93 14.06 3.10
C PRO A 377 41.51 14.59 3.35
N ALA A 378 40.90 15.31 2.40
CA ALA A 378 39.53 15.79 2.53
C ALA A 378 38.50 14.70 2.22
N GLN A 379 38.74 13.92 1.17
CA GLN A 379 37.97 12.74 0.75
C GLN A 379 37.87 11.74 1.90
N ALA A 380 39.02 11.39 2.48
CA ALA A 380 39.10 10.45 3.57
C ALA A 380 38.38 10.92 4.84
N ARG A 381 38.49 12.21 5.20
CA ARG A 381 37.73 12.79 6.33
C ARG A 381 36.22 12.80 6.08
N ALA A 382 35.80 13.11 4.85
CA ALA A 382 34.39 13.06 4.50
C ALA A 382 33.85 11.63 4.51
N GLY A 383 34.60 10.68 3.97
CA GLY A 383 34.30 9.25 4.04
C GLY A 383 34.16 8.74 5.47
N LYS A 384 35.08 9.12 6.36
CA LYS A 384 34.96 8.83 7.80
C LYS A 384 33.72 9.49 8.42
N GLY A 385 33.41 10.72 8.02
CA GLY A 385 32.16 11.39 8.42
C GLY A 385 30.91 10.63 8.00
N LEU A 386 30.87 10.11 6.77
CA LEU A 386 29.77 9.26 6.31
C LEU A 386 29.69 7.94 7.08
N VAL A 387 30.82 7.29 7.39
CA VAL A 387 30.86 6.10 8.25
C VAL A 387 30.23 6.41 9.62
N LEU A 388 30.60 7.55 10.23
CA LEU A 388 30.03 7.98 11.52
C LEU A 388 28.54 8.28 11.42
N LEU A 389 28.08 8.95 10.35
CA LEU A 389 26.65 9.17 10.12
C LEU A 389 25.87 7.88 9.90
N ARG A 390 26.50 6.82 9.36
CA ARG A 390 25.90 5.49 9.27
C ARG A 390 25.84 4.77 10.63
N ARG A 391 26.74 5.08 11.57
CA ARG A 391 26.73 4.54 12.94
C ARG A 391 25.74 5.31 13.82
N GLY A 392 24.70 4.62 14.30
CA GLY A 392 23.72 5.22 15.22
C GLY A 392 24.40 5.85 16.45
N GLY A 393 24.03 7.09 16.78
CA GLY A 393 24.55 7.83 17.94
C GLY A 393 25.79 8.71 17.70
N TYR A 394 26.35 8.74 16.48
CA TYR A 394 27.55 9.54 16.15
C TYR A 394 27.26 10.69 15.16
N PHE A 395 26.04 11.21 15.16
CA PHE A 395 25.61 12.25 14.20
C PHE A 395 26.48 13.51 14.29
N ASP A 396 26.70 14.03 15.49
CA ASP A 396 27.50 15.24 15.72
C ASP A 396 28.95 15.06 15.27
N ASP A 397 29.55 13.90 15.57
CA ASP A 397 30.91 13.56 15.15
C ASP A 397 31.00 13.46 13.62
N GLY A 398 30.00 12.87 12.97
CA GLY A 398 29.90 12.80 11.51
C GLY A 398 29.80 14.18 10.86
N VAL A 399 28.94 15.05 11.40
CA VAL A 399 28.81 16.45 10.96
C VAL A 399 30.13 17.21 11.17
N GLN A 400 30.81 17.01 12.30
CA GLN A 400 32.09 17.66 12.57
C GLN A 400 33.19 17.17 11.62
N ALA A 401 33.22 15.88 11.29
CA ALA A 401 34.15 15.30 10.32
C ALA A 401 33.94 15.89 8.92
N LEU A 402 32.68 16.02 8.45
CA LEU A 402 32.35 16.66 7.18
C LEU A 402 32.73 18.14 7.16
N ARG A 403 32.46 18.89 8.23
CA ARG A 403 32.94 20.28 8.38
C ARG A 403 34.48 20.36 8.36
N SER A 404 35.16 19.35 8.90
CA SER A 404 36.62 19.28 8.87
C SER A 404 37.17 18.97 7.47
N ALA A 405 36.46 18.16 6.68
CA ALA A 405 36.79 17.93 5.28
C ALA A 405 36.73 19.23 4.49
N ILE A 406 35.64 20.00 4.64
CA ILE A 406 35.45 21.32 4.00
C ILE A 406 36.55 22.32 4.42
N ARG A 407 36.96 22.33 5.71
CA ARG A 407 38.06 23.20 6.15
C ARG A 407 39.41 22.78 5.58
N SER A 408 39.61 21.49 5.37
CA SER A 408 40.88 20.96 4.82
C SER A 408 41.02 21.20 3.33
N ASP A 409 39.91 21.09 2.59
CA ASP A 409 39.84 21.38 1.17
C ASP A 409 38.48 22.03 0.88
N PRO A 410 38.44 23.37 0.78
CA PRO A 410 37.22 24.09 0.47
C PRO A 410 36.66 23.82 -0.94
N ASP A 411 37.43 23.20 -1.83
CA ASP A 411 37.02 22.89 -3.20
C ASP A 411 36.56 21.42 -3.35
N TYR A 412 36.63 20.63 -2.27
CA TYR A 412 36.07 19.29 -2.25
C TYR A 412 34.54 19.32 -2.02
N LEU A 413 33.80 19.46 -3.13
CA LEU A 413 32.36 19.73 -3.12
C LEU A 413 31.49 18.57 -2.61
N ASP A 414 31.96 17.32 -2.71
CA ASP A 414 31.30 16.15 -2.12
C ASP A 414 31.02 16.33 -0.62
N ALA A 415 31.98 16.91 0.12
CA ALA A 415 31.81 17.15 1.56
C ALA A 415 30.68 18.15 1.86
N TYR A 416 30.45 19.13 0.98
CA TYR A 416 29.30 20.03 1.09
C TYR A 416 27.98 19.29 0.82
N SER A 417 27.92 18.47 -0.23
CA SER A 417 26.71 17.68 -0.55
C SER A 417 26.37 16.69 0.55
N PHE A 418 27.35 15.95 1.07
CA PHE A 418 27.15 15.02 2.17
C PHE A 418 26.71 15.73 3.45
N LEU A 419 27.29 16.89 3.77
CA LEU A 419 26.88 17.68 4.93
C LEU A 419 25.46 18.24 4.75
N ALA A 420 25.14 18.75 3.56
CA ALA A 420 23.81 19.24 3.26
C ALA A 420 22.76 18.12 3.40
N GLN A 421 23.00 16.96 2.79
CA GLN A 421 22.12 15.79 2.89
C GLN A 421 21.92 15.38 4.34
N ALA A 422 23.01 15.20 5.11
CA ALA A 422 22.94 14.77 6.50
C ALA A 422 22.14 15.73 7.40
N LEU A 423 22.27 17.04 7.18
CA LEU A 423 21.51 18.06 7.90
C LEU A 423 20.04 18.06 7.48
N LEU A 424 19.75 17.99 6.19
CA LEU A 424 18.39 18.04 5.65
C LEU A 424 17.60 16.77 5.98
N ASP A 425 18.24 15.60 6.00
CA ASP A 425 17.63 14.35 6.48
C ASP A 425 17.17 14.43 7.93
N GLN A 426 17.78 15.31 8.74
CA GLN A 426 17.39 15.60 10.13
C GLN A 426 16.45 16.82 10.24
N GLY A 427 15.93 17.33 9.13
CA GLY A 427 15.06 18.52 9.10
C GLY A 427 15.79 19.84 9.37
N MET A 428 17.13 19.84 9.42
CA MET A 428 17.92 21.03 9.72
C MET A 428 18.11 21.89 8.46
N VAL A 429 17.32 22.96 8.36
CA VAL A 429 17.27 23.87 7.20
C VAL A 429 18.62 24.52 6.86
N ASP A 430 19.57 24.58 7.80
CA ASP A 430 20.92 25.06 7.53
C ASP A 430 21.64 24.27 6.41
N GLY A 431 21.25 23.03 6.16
CA GLY A 431 21.75 22.24 5.04
C GLY A 431 21.47 22.87 3.66
N VAL A 432 20.39 23.66 3.51
CA VAL A 432 20.09 24.39 2.26
C VAL A 432 21.23 25.35 1.92
N LYS A 433 21.68 26.15 2.91
CA LYS A 433 22.78 27.09 2.72
C LYS A 433 24.09 26.38 2.36
N ILE A 434 24.32 25.18 2.91
CA ILE A 434 25.50 24.36 2.59
C ILE A 434 25.44 23.85 1.16
N ALA A 435 24.30 23.34 0.70
CA ALA A 435 24.14 22.92 -0.70
C ALA A 435 24.28 24.10 -1.68
N GLU A 436 23.68 25.25 -1.38
CA GLU A 436 23.85 26.46 -2.20
C GLU A 436 25.30 26.96 -2.24
N ASN A 437 26.07 26.77 -1.16
CA ASN A 437 27.50 27.08 -1.16
C ASN A 437 28.27 26.21 -2.16
N ALA A 438 27.93 24.91 -2.27
CA ALA A 438 28.53 24.03 -3.26
C ALA A 438 28.21 24.51 -4.69
N ILE A 439 26.94 24.87 -4.94
CA ILE A 439 26.49 25.42 -6.24
C ILE A 439 27.18 26.73 -6.58
N ARG A 440 27.37 27.62 -5.59
CA ARG A 440 28.08 28.90 -5.80
C ARG A 440 29.56 28.70 -6.13
N ARG A 441 30.19 27.64 -5.62
CA ARG A 441 31.58 27.30 -5.91
C ARG A 441 31.72 26.71 -7.32
N ASP A 442 30.83 25.78 -7.66
CA ASP A 442 30.76 25.19 -8.99
C ASP A 442 29.30 24.92 -9.36
N SER A 443 28.80 25.68 -10.33
CA SER A 443 27.41 25.54 -10.81
C SER A 443 27.19 24.31 -11.69
N THR A 444 28.26 23.63 -12.12
CA THR A 444 28.20 22.40 -12.91
C THR A 444 28.21 21.14 -12.03
N TYR A 445 28.51 21.29 -10.74
CA TYR A 445 28.51 20.19 -9.80
C TYR A 445 27.07 19.81 -9.41
N LEU A 446 26.63 18.64 -9.88
CA LEU A 446 25.22 18.22 -9.86
C LEU A 446 24.67 17.75 -8.50
N PRO A 447 25.39 17.02 -7.64
CA PRO A 447 24.81 16.43 -6.42
C PRO A 447 24.04 17.38 -5.50
N PRO A 448 24.47 18.64 -5.24
CA PRO A 448 23.71 19.61 -4.45
C PRO A 448 22.33 19.93 -5.03
N TYR A 449 22.17 19.93 -6.37
CA TYR A 449 20.87 20.12 -7.01
C TYR A 449 19.92 18.97 -6.69
N ARG A 450 20.41 17.72 -6.71
CA ARG A 450 19.61 16.57 -6.29
C ARG A 450 19.21 16.67 -4.82
N VAL A 451 20.17 16.96 -3.93
CA VAL A 451 19.90 17.13 -2.48
C VAL A 451 18.82 18.19 -2.21
N LEU A 452 18.91 19.35 -2.86
CA LEU A 452 17.90 20.40 -2.73
C LEU A 452 16.57 19.98 -3.36
N GLY A 453 16.59 19.31 -4.50
CA GLY A 453 15.41 18.75 -5.15
C GLY A 453 14.65 17.80 -4.23
N ASP A 454 15.36 16.86 -3.61
CA ASP A 454 14.84 15.88 -2.66
C ASP A 454 14.24 16.57 -1.44
N TRP A 455 14.99 17.49 -0.81
CA TRP A 455 14.52 18.27 0.34
C TRP A 455 13.24 19.06 0.06
N TYR A 456 13.18 19.77 -1.07
CA TYR A 456 11.99 20.55 -1.42
C TYR A 456 10.82 19.65 -1.81
N ALA A 457 11.07 18.49 -2.44
CA ALA A 457 10.03 17.51 -2.74
C ALA A 457 9.45 16.91 -1.44
N ASP A 458 10.31 16.54 -0.50
CA ASP A 458 9.92 16.04 0.82
C ASP A 458 9.19 17.11 1.64
N SER A 459 9.53 18.39 1.44
CA SER A 459 8.84 19.55 2.01
C SER A 459 7.56 19.95 1.26
N GLU A 460 7.13 19.17 0.27
CA GLU A 460 5.96 19.43 -0.60
C GLU A 460 6.04 20.75 -1.41
N ASP A 461 7.22 21.39 -1.47
CA ASP A 461 7.52 22.52 -2.35
C ASP A 461 7.96 21.99 -3.73
N HIS A 462 7.02 21.35 -4.41
CA HIS A 462 7.26 20.69 -5.69
C HIS A 462 7.68 21.66 -6.81
N GLN A 463 7.37 22.96 -6.69
CA GLN A 463 7.82 23.97 -7.65
C GLN A 463 9.32 24.23 -7.55
N ARG A 464 9.85 24.39 -6.32
CA ARG A 464 11.30 24.49 -6.14
C ARG A 464 11.99 23.19 -6.45
N ALA A 465 11.44 22.05 -6.02
CA ALA A 465 11.99 20.74 -6.31
C ALA A 465 12.21 20.53 -7.82
N ARG A 466 11.18 20.85 -8.62
CA ARG A 466 11.24 20.84 -10.08
C ARG A 466 12.42 21.64 -10.62
N ALA A 467 12.64 22.87 -10.13
CA ALA A 467 13.71 23.73 -10.64
C ALA A 467 15.10 23.11 -10.45
N PHE A 468 15.34 22.49 -9.29
CA PHE A 468 16.63 21.84 -9.02
C PHE A 468 16.79 20.53 -9.82
N TYR A 469 15.76 19.67 -9.87
CA TYR A 469 15.82 18.45 -10.68
C TYR A 469 15.99 18.73 -12.17
N GLN A 470 15.38 19.81 -12.66
CA GLN A 470 15.51 20.22 -14.06
C GLN A 470 16.97 20.50 -14.42
N VAL A 471 17.72 21.18 -13.54
CA VAL A 471 19.15 21.45 -13.77
C VAL A 471 19.95 20.15 -13.75
N TYR A 472 19.65 19.25 -12.80
CA TYR A 472 20.31 17.96 -12.69
C TYR A 472 20.11 17.11 -13.96
N LEU A 473 18.85 16.86 -14.35
CA LEU A 473 18.51 16.00 -15.49
C LEU A 473 18.89 16.58 -16.86
N ALA A 474 19.09 17.89 -16.95
CA ALA A 474 19.63 18.50 -18.17
C ALA A 474 21.10 18.12 -18.44
N HIS A 475 21.83 17.71 -17.41
CA HIS A 475 23.24 17.31 -17.50
C HIS A 475 23.41 15.79 -17.37
N ASP A 476 22.65 15.15 -16.49
CA ASP A 476 22.71 13.70 -16.26
C ASP A 476 21.31 13.07 -16.33
N PRO A 477 20.96 12.36 -17.44
CA PRO A 477 19.68 11.65 -17.62
C PRO A 477 19.53 10.40 -16.73
N ASP A 478 19.52 10.61 -15.42
CA ASP A 478 19.33 9.59 -14.39
C ASP A 478 17.84 9.24 -14.22
N ASP A 479 17.51 7.96 -14.30
CA ASP A 479 16.13 7.47 -14.22
C ASP A 479 15.55 7.59 -12.80
N GLU A 480 16.34 7.42 -11.74
CA GLU A 480 15.83 7.61 -10.38
C GLU A 480 15.46 9.08 -10.10
N VAL A 481 16.32 10.02 -10.50
CA VAL A 481 16.02 11.46 -10.39
C VAL A 481 14.87 11.84 -11.31
N ALA A 482 14.74 11.23 -12.49
CA ALA A 482 13.57 11.41 -13.35
C ALA A 482 12.28 10.92 -12.68
N GLU A 483 12.33 9.83 -11.92
CA GLU A 483 11.20 9.35 -11.13
C GLU A 483 10.81 10.36 -10.04
N ARG A 484 11.80 10.83 -9.26
CA ARG A 484 11.61 11.84 -8.18
C ARG A 484 11.02 13.16 -8.74
N MET A 485 11.56 13.63 -9.86
CA MET A 485 11.02 14.80 -10.58
C MET A 485 9.62 14.52 -11.09
N GLY A 486 9.39 13.38 -11.73
CA GLY A 486 8.09 13.00 -12.29
C GLY A 486 6.98 12.98 -11.23
N ARG A 487 7.26 12.46 -10.02
CA ARG A 487 6.35 12.54 -8.87
C ARG A 487 5.99 13.99 -8.53
N SER A 488 6.98 14.88 -8.41
CA SER A 488 6.74 16.31 -8.15
C SER A 488 5.97 17.00 -9.29
N LEU A 489 6.27 16.66 -10.55
CA LEU A 489 5.60 17.22 -11.72
C LEU A 489 4.12 16.84 -11.79
N LEU A 490 3.76 15.63 -11.36
CA LEU A 490 2.36 15.21 -11.25
C LEU A 490 1.60 16.08 -10.24
N GLN A 491 2.21 16.38 -9.08
CA GLN A 491 1.59 17.23 -8.05
C GLN A 491 1.33 18.65 -8.54
N VAL A 492 2.29 19.25 -9.26
CA VAL A 492 2.11 20.60 -9.85
C VAL A 492 1.40 20.58 -11.21
N LYS A 493 0.93 19.41 -11.67
CA LYS A 493 0.22 19.20 -12.94
C LYS A 493 1.00 19.70 -14.16
N ASN A 494 2.33 19.68 -14.11
CA ASN A 494 3.17 20.12 -15.20
C ASN A 494 3.54 18.94 -16.13
N TYR A 495 2.58 18.59 -16.97
CA TYR A 495 2.71 17.46 -17.90
C TYR A 495 3.69 17.71 -19.04
N ARG A 496 4.01 18.99 -19.35
CA ARG A 496 4.96 19.34 -20.42
C ARG A 496 6.38 18.91 -20.06
N ASP A 497 6.77 19.10 -18.81
CA ASP A 497 8.11 18.72 -18.36
C ASP A 497 8.25 17.21 -18.21
N ILE A 498 7.15 16.47 -17.96
CA ILE A 498 7.15 15.01 -18.01
C ILE A 498 7.53 14.52 -19.42
N ASP A 499 6.95 15.12 -20.46
CA ASP A 499 7.29 14.80 -21.86
C ASP A 499 8.72 15.18 -22.23
N ARG A 500 9.27 16.20 -21.59
CA ARG A 500 10.61 16.73 -21.87
C ARG A 500 11.73 15.97 -21.17
N PHE A 501 11.54 15.60 -19.90
CA PHE A 501 12.60 15.05 -19.05
C PHE A 501 12.42 13.59 -18.67
N VAL A 502 11.18 13.09 -18.53
CA VAL A 502 10.92 11.71 -18.09
C VAL A 502 10.70 10.77 -19.28
N ALA A 503 9.85 11.17 -20.23
CA ALA A 503 9.49 10.32 -21.37
C ALA A 503 10.65 9.94 -22.32
N PRO A 504 11.71 10.75 -22.52
CA PRO A 504 12.89 10.32 -23.28
C PRO A 504 13.64 9.18 -22.59
N ILE A 505 13.90 9.30 -21.29
CA ILE A 505 14.65 8.30 -20.51
C ILE A 505 13.92 6.96 -20.51
N ALA A 506 12.61 6.95 -20.28
CA ALA A 506 11.78 5.75 -20.32
C ALA A 506 11.72 5.06 -21.70
N ARG A 507 12.03 5.80 -22.80
CA ARG A 507 12.10 5.23 -24.15
C ARG A 507 13.48 4.67 -24.47
N GLU A 508 14.53 5.30 -23.94
CA GLU A 508 15.93 4.90 -24.18
C GLU A 508 16.37 3.73 -23.30
N LYS A 509 15.85 3.63 -22.07
CA LYS A 509 16.14 2.57 -21.08
C LYS A 509 14.90 1.68 -20.87
N PRO A 510 14.73 0.57 -21.61
CA PRO A 510 13.61 -0.36 -21.41
C PRO A 510 13.48 -0.94 -19.99
N GLU A 511 14.59 -1.01 -19.25
CA GLU A 511 14.68 -1.42 -17.84
C GLU A 511 14.11 -0.40 -16.85
N ALA A 512 13.95 0.87 -17.24
CA ALA A 512 13.38 1.94 -16.42
C ALA A 512 11.84 1.87 -16.35
N SER A 513 11.31 0.67 -16.10
CA SER A 513 9.87 0.37 -16.04
C SER A 513 9.13 1.17 -14.97
N HIS A 514 9.82 1.54 -13.89
CA HIS A 514 9.32 2.36 -12.79
C HIS A 514 8.91 3.79 -13.23
N LEU A 515 9.32 4.25 -14.41
CA LEU A 515 8.90 5.53 -14.99
C LEU A 515 7.54 5.45 -15.73
N LEU A 516 7.10 4.24 -16.13
CA LEU A 516 5.86 4.06 -16.89
C LEU A 516 4.60 4.53 -16.13
N PRO A 517 4.45 4.29 -14.80
CA PRO A 517 3.33 4.82 -14.03
C PRO A 517 3.22 6.35 -14.08
N ILE A 518 4.34 7.08 -14.06
CA ILE A 518 4.32 8.56 -14.14
C ILE A 518 3.69 9.01 -15.47
N MET A 519 4.09 8.40 -16.58
CA MET A 519 3.53 8.67 -17.89
C MET A 519 2.06 8.23 -17.97
N ALA A 520 1.71 7.09 -17.37
CA ALA A 520 0.35 6.55 -17.36
C ALA A 520 -0.61 7.46 -16.57
N ILE A 521 -0.18 7.98 -15.42
CA ILE A 521 -0.93 8.94 -14.60
C ILE A 521 -1.08 10.26 -15.35
N LYS A 522 -0.01 10.77 -15.96
CA LYS A 522 -0.09 11.95 -16.83
C LYS A 522 -1.14 11.76 -17.93
N ALA A 523 -1.09 10.62 -18.65
CA ALA A 523 -2.08 10.27 -19.68
C ALA A 523 -3.51 10.19 -19.12
N LEU A 524 -3.70 9.62 -17.93
CA LEU A 524 -4.98 9.56 -17.22
C LEU A 524 -5.52 10.98 -16.93
N ARG A 525 -4.68 11.87 -16.40
CA ARG A 525 -5.07 13.25 -16.06
C ARG A 525 -5.36 14.13 -17.28
N VAL A 526 -4.70 13.88 -18.42
CA VAL A 526 -5.05 14.52 -19.71
C VAL A 526 -6.15 13.80 -20.49
N LYS A 527 -6.85 12.84 -19.85
CA LYS A 527 -8.00 12.09 -20.40
C LYS A 527 -7.67 11.22 -21.63
N ARG A 528 -6.40 10.81 -21.79
CA ARG A 528 -5.96 9.84 -22.81
C ARG A 528 -5.95 8.43 -22.22
N TYR A 529 -7.14 7.90 -21.97
CA TYR A 529 -7.31 6.65 -21.24
C TYR A 529 -6.70 5.43 -21.94
N GLY A 530 -6.69 5.40 -23.28
CA GLY A 530 -6.05 4.32 -24.03
C GLY A 530 -4.54 4.27 -23.87
N GLU A 531 -3.87 5.43 -23.95
CA GLU A 531 -2.44 5.56 -23.69
C GLU A 531 -2.11 5.17 -22.24
N SER A 532 -2.91 5.64 -21.27
CA SER A 532 -2.76 5.29 -19.86
C SER A 532 -2.88 3.78 -19.61
N THR A 533 -3.85 3.13 -20.23
CA THR A 533 -4.07 1.67 -20.11
C THR A 533 -2.86 0.90 -20.60
N GLN A 534 -2.37 1.22 -21.80
CA GLN A 534 -1.20 0.55 -22.39
C GLN A 534 0.06 0.69 -21.53
N LEU A 535 0.27 1.88 -20.94
CA LEU A 535 1.44 2.14 -20.10
C LEU A 535 1.35 1.36 -18.77
N PHE A 536 0.19 1.32 -18.11
CA PHE A 536 0.01 0.50 -16.91
C PHE A 536 0.10 -1.00 -17.20
N GLU A 537 -0.47 -1.49 -18.31
CA GLU A 537 -0.35 -2.91 -18.68
C GLU A 537 1.11 -3.32 -18.92
N ARG A 538 1.90 -2.47 -19.59
CA ARG A 538 3.34 -2.69 -19.76
C ARG A 538 4.08 -2.71 -18.43
N PHE A 539 3.78 -1.76 -17.54
CA PHE A 539 4.35 -1.73 -16.20
C PHE A 539 4.04 -3.00 -15.41
N LEU A 540 2.76 -3.39 -15.34
CA LEU A 540 2.29 -4.58 -14.61
C LEU A 540 2.84 -5.89 -15.19
N ALA A 541 3.25 -5.91 -16.47
CA ALA A 541 3.89 -7.05 -17.11
C ALA A 541 5.39 -7.17 -16.80
N GLN A 542 6.03 -6.09 -16.33
CA GLN A 542 7.48 -6.03 -16.08
C GLN A 542 7.86 -6.12 -14.60
N ILE A 543 6.95 -5.81 -13.68
CA ILE A 543 7.17 -5.97 -12.24
C ILE A 543 7.03 -7.43 -11.79
N ASP A 544 7.59 -7.75 -10.63
CA ASP A 544 7.50 -9.09 -10.06
C ASP A 544 6.07 -9.45 -9.63
N ALA A 545 5.80 -10.75 -9.49
CA ALA A 545 4.46 -11.26 -9.20
C ALA A 545 3.90 -10.78 -7.85
N ARG A 546 4.76 -10.53 -6.86
CA ARG A 546 4.35 -10.08 -5.53
C ARG A 546 3.94 -8.62 -5.55
N GLU A 547 4.73 -7.76 -6.21
CA GLU A 547 4.36 -6.35 -6.39
C GLU A 547 3.09 -6.24 -7.24
N ARG A 548 2.97 -7.03 -8.32
CA ARG A 548 1.76 -7.08 -9.16
C ARG A 548 0.51 -7.44 -8.37
N GLN A 549 0.61 -8.37 -7.41
CA GLN A 549 -0.52 -8.78 -6.59
C GLN A 549 -1.18 -7.59 -5.86
N LEU A 550 -0.40 -6.55 -5.51
CA LEU A 550 -0.92 -5.35 -4.84
C LEU A 550 -1.87 -4.53 -5.74
N TYR A 551 -1.68 -4.59 -7.06
CA TYR A 551 -2.51 -3.90 -8.06
C TYR A 551 -3.75 -4.72 -8.46
N ASP A 552 -3.65 -6.04 -8.35
CA ASP A 552 -4.75 -6.97 -8.63
C ASP A 552 -5.66 -7.15 -7.39
N ASP A 553 -5.19 -6.77 -6.20
CA ASP A 553 -5.91 -6.92 -4.93
C ASP A 553 -6.98 -5.84 -4.73
N ILE A 554 -8.23 -6.25 -4.84
CA ILE A 554 -9.39 -5.37 -4.62
C ILE A 554 -9.89 -5.35 -3.18
N ARG A 555 -9.32 -6.12 -2.24
CA ARG A 555 -9.86 -6.25 -0.87
C ARG A 555 -10.02 -4.92 -0.15
N VAL A 556 -9.08 -3.99 -0.36
CA VAL A 556 -9.12 -2.63 0.20
C VAL A 556 -10.31 -1.80 -0.35
N LEU A 557 -10.96 -2.23 -1.42
CA LEU A 557 -12.11 -1.55 -2.02
C LEU A 557 -13.45 -2.22 -1.70
N LEU A 558 -13.41 -3.41 -1.11
CA LEU A 558 -14.61 -4.15 -0.75
C LEU A 558 -15.23 -3.58 0.53
N SER A 559 -16.55 -3.68 0.62
CA SER A 559 -17.31 -3.54 1.87
C SER A 559 -17.10 -4.76 2.79
N GLY A 560 -17.56 -4.65 4.04
CA GLY A 560 -17.50 -5.73 5.03
C GLY A 560 -18.26 -7.01 4.61
N GLU A 561 -19.35 -6.89 3.87
CA GLU A 561 -20.09 -8.07 3.37
C GLU A 561 -19.41 -8.69 2.14
N GLU A 562 -18.94 -7.86 1.21
CA GLU A 562 -18.26 -8.31 0.00
C GLU A 562 -16.94 -9.03 0.31
N ILE A 563 -16.22 -8.60 1.35
CA ILE A 563 -14.93 -9.23 1.70
C ILE A 563 -15.14 -10.65 2.26
N GLU A 564 -16.20 -10.90 3.03
CA GLU A 564 -16.55 -12.24 3.51
C GLU A 564 -16.88 -13.18 2.35
N ILE A 565 -17.68 -12.70 1.39
CA ILE A 565 -18.00 -13.43 0.15
C ILE A 565 -16.70 -13.72 -0.61
N TYR A 566 -15.87 -12.70 -0.83
CA TYR A 566 -14.62 -12.84 -1.58
C TYR A 566 -13.66 -13.85 -0.94
N HIS A 567 -13.61 -13.91 0.39
CA HIS A 567 -12.78 -14.89 1.11
C HIS A 567 -13.26 -16.33 0.94
N ALA A 568 -14.57 -16.55 0.80
CA ALA A 568 -15.15 -17.87 0.59
C ALA A 568 -14.93 -18.45 -0.82
N LEU A 569 -14.56 -17.62 -1.80
CA LEU A 569 -14.36 -18.03 -3.19
C LEU A 569 -13.02 -18.76 -3.40
N ASP A 570 -13.02 -19.71 -4.35
CA ASP A 570 -11.77 -20.31 -4.85
C ASP A 570 -10.99 -19.35 -5.77
N ASP A 571 -9.77 -19.70 -6.19
CA ASP A 571 -8.93 -18.81 -6.99
C ASP A 571 -9.48 -18.52 -8.41
N VAL A 572 -10.23 -19.45 -9.00
CA VAL A 572 -10.84 -19.28 -10.32
C VAL A 572 -12.03 -18.34 -10.22
N GLU A 573 -12.83 -18.51 -9.18
CA GLU A 573 -13.96 -17.67 -8.84
C GLU A 573 -13.52 -16.26 -8.45
N LYS A 574 -12.45 -16.10 -7.67
CA LYS A 574 -11.85 -14.79 -7.35
C LYS A 574 -11.46 -14.02 -8.60
N LYS A 575 -10.80 -14.65 -9.57
CA LYS A 575 -10.46 -14.01 -10.85
C LYS A 575 -11.71 -13.53 -11.61
N LYS A 576 -12.76 -14.34 -11.65
CA LYS A 576 -14.05 -13.96 -12.26
C LYS A 576 -14.73 -12.82 -11.49
N TYR A 577 -14.64 -12.84 -10.16
CA TYR A 577 -15.18 -11.81 -9.28
C TYR A 577 -14.47 -10.48 -9.51
N VAL A 578 -13.13 -10.45 -9.51
CA VAL A 578 -12.32 -9.24 -9.79
C VAL A 578 -12.66 -8.67 -11.16
N ALA A 579 -12.77 -9.51 -12.20
CA ALA A 579 -13.14 -9.06 -13.54
C ALA A 579 -14.55 -8.45 -13.57
N ARG A 580 -15.52 -9.02 -12.84
CA ARG A 580 -16.88 -8.49 -12.73
C ARG A 580 -16.91 -7.19 -11.91
N PHE A 581 -16.17 -7.14 -10.80
CA PHE A 581 -16.04 -5.96 -9.94
C PHE A 581 -15.59 -4.75 -10.75
N TRP A 582 -14.50 -4.88 -11.52
CA TRP A 582 -14.01 -3.79 -12.35
C TRP A 582 -15.01 -3.39 -13.44
N ARG A 583 -15.70 -4.34 -14.08
CA ARG A 583 -16.74 -4.03 -15.07
C ARG A 583 -17.89 -3.21 -14.47
N ALA A 584 -18.39 -3.62 -13.30
CA ALA A 584 -19.44 -2.91 -12.58
C ALA A 584 -18.99 -1.51 -12.11
N LYS A 585 -17.71 -1.37 -11.73
CA LYS A 585 -17.11 -0.08 -11.34
C LYS A 585 -16.72 0.80 -12.52
N ASN A 586 -16.93 0.38 -13.77
CA ASN A 586 -16.66 1.24 -14.92
C ASN A 586 -17.66 2.40 -14.98
N PRO A 587 -17.24 3.64 -14.73
CA PRO A 587 -18.20 4.75 -14.67
C PRO A 587 -18.64 5.22 -16.06
N ASN A 588 -18.06 4.71 -17.16
CA ASN A 588 -18.52 4.97 -18.52
C ASN A 588 -18.47 3.69 -19.37
N LEU A 589 -19.60 2.98 -19.45
CA LEU A 589 -19.69 1.76 -20.27
C LEU A 589 -19.50 2.02 -21.76
N SER A 590 -19.76 3.25 -22.24
CA SER A 590 -19.52 3.65 -23.64
C SER A 590 -18.03 3.77 -23.97
N SER A 591 -17.17 3.96 -22.96
CA SER A 591 -15.70 3.96 -23.10
C SER A 591 -15.14 2.53 -23.07
N ALA A 592 -14.14 2.27 -23.91
CA ALA A 592 -13.37 1.03 -23.85
C ALA A 592 -12.51 0.88 -22.59
N TYR A 593 -12.22 2.00 -21.93
CA TYR A 593 -11.27 2.08 -20.83
C TYR A 593 -11.99 2.34 -19.51
N ASN A 594 -11.57 1.63 -18.48
CA ASN A 594 -12.12 1.76 -17.13
C ASN A 594 -11.33 2.79 -16.32
N GLU A 595 -11.82 4.01 -16.30
CA GLU A 595 -11.17 5.14 -15.60
C GLU A 595 -10.96 4.87 -14.10
N ARG A 596 -11.90 4.15 -13.45
CA ARG A 596 -11.79 3.81 -12.03
C ARG A 596 -10.65 2.82 -11.77
N GLN A 597 -10.47 1.84 -12.65
CA GLN A 597 -9.39 0.85 -12.56
C GLN A 597 -8.02 1.51 -12.79
N LEU A 598 -7.91 2.40 -13.77
CA LEU A 598 -6.68 3.18 -13.98
C LEU A 598 -6.34 4.05 -12.76
N ALA A 599 -7.36 4.67 -12.15
CA ALA A 599 -7.19 5.41 -10.91
C ALA A 599 -6.82 4.49 -9.71
N HIS A 600 -7.23 3.22 -9.70
CA HIS A 600 -6.76 2.27 -8.71
C HIS A 600 -5.27 2.00 -8.87
N TYR A 601 -4.80 1.78 -10.09
CA TYR A 601 -3.37 1.59 -10.36
C TYR A 601 -2.54 2.81 -9.96
N GLU A 602 -3.02 4.02 -10.26
CA GLU A 602 -2.43 5.25 -9.75
C GLU A 602 -2.36 5.26 -8.22
N ARG A 603 -3.47 4.97 -7.52
CA ARG A 603 -3.53 5.04 -6.06
C ARG A 603 -2.64 4.00 -5.38
N VAL A 604 -2.57 2.77 -5.91
CA VAL A 604 -1.68 1.72 -5.39
C VAL A 604 -0.22 2.14 -5.59
N TRP A 605 0.15 2.61 -6.79
CA TRP A 605 1.51 3.10 -7.03
C TRP A 605 1.86 4.26 -6.10
N THR A 606 0.96 5.22 -5.91
CA THR A 606 1.16 6.34 -4.98
C THR A 606 1.30 5.86 -3.55
N ALA A 607 0.46 4.93 -3.10
CA ALA A 607 0.56 4.38 -1.75
C ALA A 607 1.91 3.68 -1.49
N ARG A 608 2.43 2.96 -2.48
CA ARG A 608 3.73 2.28 -2.39
C ARG A 608 4.90 3.22 -2.15
N TRP A 609 4.98 4.34 -2.87
CA TRP A 609 6.11 5.25 -2.70
C TRP A 609 5.90 6.27 -1.58
N ALA A 610 4.67 6.75 -1.35
CA ALA A 610 4.39 7.77 -0.34
C ALA A 610 4.24 7.20 1.08
N PHE A 611 3.70 5.98 1.20
CA PHE A 611 3.35 5.38 2.50
C PHE A 611 4.00 4.01 2.73
N GLY A 612 4.79 3.51 1.78
CA GLY A 612 5.46 2.20 1.83
C GLY A 612 6.87 2.16 2.42
N ARG A 613 7.46 3.32 2.73
CA ARG A 613 8.86 3.43 3.19
C ARG A 613 9.08 2.82 4.57
N GLU A 614 8.21 3.15 5.53
CA GLU A 614 8.32 2.68 6.92
C GLU A 614 7.59 1.34 7.13
N ASN A 615 6.58 1.03 6.31
CA ASN A 615 5.81 -0.20 6.41
C ASN A 615 5.49 -0.74 5.01
N TYR A 616 5.81 -2.01 4.76
CA TYR A 616 5.52 -2.64 3.47
C TYR A 616 4.22 -3.43 3.56
N PRO A 617 3.29 -3.32 2.59
CA PRO A 617 3.42 -2.53 1.36
C PRO A 617 3.13 -1.03 1.56
N TRP A 618 2.39 -0.67 2.60
CA TRP A 618 2.14 0.69 3.06
C TRP A 618 1.68 0.68 4.51
N ASP A 619 1.79 1.82 5.20
CA ASP A 619 1.14 2.05 6.49
C ASP A 619 -0.36 2.38 6.33
N ARG A 620 -1.05 2.75 7.41
CA ARG A 620 -2.50 2.93 7.37
C ARG A 620 -2.96 4.00 6.39
N ARG A 621 -2.15 5.03 6.16
CA ARG A 621 -2.45 6.10 5.20
C ARG A 621 -2.60 5.54 3.78
N GLY A 622 -1.78 4.56 3.40
CA GLY A 622 -1.88 3.92 2.08
C GLY A 622 -3.20 3.19 1.85
N GLU A 623 -3.74 2.52 2.87
CA GLU A 623 -5.04 1.86 2.78
C GLU A 623 -6.18 2.87 2.55
N VAL A 624 -6.18 3.96 3.33
CA VAL A 624 -7.15 5.06 3.18
C VAL A 624 -7.02 5.71 1.80
N TYR A 625 -5.79 5.93 1.33
CA TYR A 625 -5.51 6.53 0.03
C TYR A 625 -5.97 5.66 -1.14
N ILE A 626 -5.79 4.34 -1.07
CA ILE A 626 -6.27 3.43 -2.12
C ILE A 626 -7.81 3.49 -2.24
N ARG A 627 -8.49 3.60 -1.10
CA ARG A 627 -9.95 3.65 -1.04
C ARG A 627 -10.53 5.00 -1.50
N TYR A 628 -10.02 6.11 -1.01
CA TYR A 628 -10.62 7.44 -1.22
C TYR A 628 -9.80 8.37 -2.12
N GLY A 629 -8.51 8.09 -2.31
CA GLY A 629 -7.58 8.93 -3.08
C GLY A 629 -7.12 10.15 -2.31
N GLU A 630 -6.70 11.18 -3.05
CA GLU A 630 -6.23 12.45 -2.48
C GLU A 630 -7.33 13.11 -1.62
N PRO A 631 -7.03 13.47 -0.35
CA PRO A 631 -7.98 14.19 0.49
C PRO A 631 -8.23 15.62 -0.02
N ASP A 632 -9.37 16.20 0.36
CA ASP A 632 -9.70 17.59 0.05
C ASP A 632 -8.82 18.57 0.85
N TYR A 633 -8.27 18.12 1.98
CA TYR A 633 -7.26 18.83 2.78
C TYR A 633 -6.34 17.85 3.51
N ARG A 634 -5.04 18.20 3.57
CA ARG A 634 -3.98 17.42 4.21
C ARG A 634 -3.06 18.34 4.99
N ALA A 635 -2.74 17.97 6.22
CA ALA A 635 -1.76 18.66 7.06
C ALA A 635 -0.95 17.65 7.88
N ARG A 636 0.28 18.00 8.29
CA ARG A 636 1.14 17.14 9.10
C ARG A 636 2.00 17.93 10.09
N SER A 637 2.58 17.23 11.07
CA SER A 637 3.53 17.84 12.02
C SER A 637 4.68 18.54 11.28
N GLY A 638 4.94 19.81 11.62
CA GLY A 638 6.00 20.63 11.02
C GLY A 638 5.70 21.22 9.63
N TRP A 639 4.58 20.84 9.00
CA TRP A 639 4.15 21.43 7.74
C TRP A 639 2.62 21.51 7.66
N VAL A 640 2.13 22.74 7.64
CA VAL A 640 0.70 23.05 7.57
C VAL A 640 0.47 23.70 6.22
N SER A 641 -0.37 23.07 5.40
CA SER A 641 -0.74 23.58 4.07
C SER A 641 -1.43 24.95 4.18
N SER A 642 -1.69 25.59 3.04
CA SER A 642 -2.51 26.81 2.95
C SER A 642 -3.82 26.69 3.73
N LEU A 643 -4.39 27.83 4.15
CA LEU A 643 -5.65 27.87 4.89
C LEU A 643 -6.71 26.96 4.26
N PRO A 644 -7.37 26.10 5.06
CA PRO A 644 -8.38 25.17 4.55
C PRO A 644 -9.56 25.91 3.91
N SER A 645 -10.21 25.28 2.94
CA SER A 645 -11.42 25.82 2.32
C SER A 645 -12.58 25.90 3.34
N THR A 646 -13.59 26.73 3.06
CA THR A 646 -14.78 26.85 3.92
C THR A 646 -15.43 25.50 4.21
N ARG A 647 -15.57 24.64 3.18
CA ARG A 647 -16.15 23.30 3.34
C ARG A 647 -15.32 22.38 4.23
N VAL A 648 -13.99 22.49 4.16
CA VAL A 648 -13.08 21.73 5.03
C VAL A 648 -13.22 22.20 6.48
N GLN A 649 -13.32 23.52 6.71
CA GLN A 649 -13.54 24.07 8.04
C GLN A 649 -14.88 23.65 8.63
N GLU A 650 -15.96 23.69 7.84
CA GLU A 650 -17.28 23.22 8.28
C GLU A 650 -17.24 21.77 8.80
N VAL A 651 -16.52 20.88 8.09
CA VAL A 651 -16.33 19.48 8.52
C VAL A 651 -15.53 19.41 9.81
N LYS A 652 -14.40 20.12 9.91
CA LYS A 652 -13.57 20.12 11.12
C LYS A 652 -14.28 20.70 12.34
N GLU A 653 -14.99 21.81 12.18
CA GLU A 653 -15.77 22.45 13.26
C GLU A 653 -16.97 21.60 13.69
N LYS A 654 -17.59 20.86 12.78
CA LYS A 654 -18.62 19.87 13.12
C LYS A 654 -18.03 18.80 14.03
N VAL A 655 -16.93 18.16 13.62
CA VAL A 655 -16.26 17.11 14.41
C VAL A 655 -15.76 17.67 15.75
N TYR A 656 -15.24 18.90 15.78
CA TYR A 656 -14.80 19.55 17.01
C TYR A 656 -15.95 19.76 17.99
N ARG A 657 -17.10 20.27 17.55
CA ARG A 657 -18.28 20.47 18.42
C ARG A 657 -18.86 19.15 18.94
N GLU A 658 -18.71 18.07 18.18
CA GLU A 658 -19.10 16.73 18.62
C GLU A 658 -18.12 16.19 19.68
N LEU A 659 -16.83 16.47 19.55
CA LEU A 659 -15.78 16.02 20.50
C LEU A 659 -15.63 16.88 21.76
N TYR A 660 -15.79 18.19 21.66
CA TYR A 660 -15.44 19.16 22.70
C TYR A 660 -16.63 20.03 23.09
N ARG A 661 -16.70 20.44 24.37
CA ARG A 661 -17.80 21.28 24.89
C ARG A 661 -17.48 22.77 24.80
N ASP A 662 -16.20 23.10 24.94
CA ASP A 662 -15.75 24.49 24.90
C ASP A 662 -15.64 24.96 23.45
N PRO A 663 -15.96 26.23 23.17
CA PRO A 663 -15.75 26.79 21.85
C PRO A 663 -14.27 26.71 21.48
N ASN A 664 -14.01 26.61 20.18
CA ASN A 664 -12.66 26.57 19.67
C ASN A 664 -12.07 27.99 19.64
N ASP A 665 -10.92 28.18 20.28
CA ASP A 665 -10.26 29.48 20.40
C ASP A 665 -9.35 29.83 19.20
N SER A 666 -9.14 28.92 18.24
CA SER A 666 -8.24 29.12 17.09
C SER A 666 -8.58 28.23 15.89
N GLU A 667 -8.08 28.53 14.68
CA GLU A 667 -8.38 27.71 13.49
C GLU A 667 -7.83 26.27 13.57
N LEU A 668 -8.63 25.28 13.13
CA LEU A 668 -8.30 23.86 13.13
C LEU A 668 -7.46 23.48 11.90
N ILE A 669 -6.14 23.57 12.04
CA ILE A 669 -5.22 23.25 10.95
C ILE A 669 -4.75 21.79 10.95
N GLY A 670 -4.71 21.12 12.10
CA GLY A 670 -4.24 19.75 12.24
C GLY A 670 -5.35 18.79 12.71
N PRO A 671 -4.96 17.73 13.46
CA PRO A 671 -5.85 16.78 14.08
C PRO A 671 -6.93 17.45 14.92
N VAL A 672 -8.17 17.04 14.67
CA VAL A 672 -9.31 17.43 15.49
C VAL A 672 -9.50 16.40 16.61
N PHE A 673 -9.21 15.13 16.32
CA PHE A 673 -9.13 14.09 17.33
C PHE A 673 -7.97 14.37 18.30
N PRO A 674 -8.15 14.19 19.62
CA PRO A 674 -7.12 14.53 20.59
C PRO A 674 -5.93 13.55 20.48
N ILE A 675 -4.73 14.09 20.26
CA ILE A 675 -3.48 13.33 20.16
C ILE A 675 -2.54 13.68 21.32
N ARG A 676 -1.51 12.86 21.54
CA ARG A 676 -0.55 13.04 22.64
C ARG A 676 0.16 14.39 22.55
N SER A 677 0.16 15.11 23.67
CA SER A 677 0.71 16.45 23.81
C SER A 677 1.47 16.65 25.12
N ASP A 678 2.33 17.68 25.18
CA ASP A 678 3.05 18.04 26.41
C ASP A 678 2.16 18.75 27.45
N ARG A 679 0.95 19.16 27.06
CA ARG A 679 -0.15 19.67 27.89
C ARG A 679 -1.49 19.27 27.30
N GLY A 680 -2.36 18.70 28.11
CA GLY A 680 -3.60 18.05 27.67
C GLY A 680 -4.82 18.65 28.34
N PHE A 681 -5.98 18.09 28.03
CA PHE A 681 -7.23 18.41 28.73
C PHE A 681 -7.05 18.30 30.25
N ALA A 682 -7.02 19.45 30.93
CA ALA A 682 -7.12 19.53 32.38
C ALA A 682 -8.59 19.30 32.77
N ALA A 683 -9.02 18.05 32.81
CA ALA A 683 -10.31 17.68 33.40
C ALA A 683 -10.23 17.77 34.93
N GLU A 684 -10.04 18.98 35.48
CA GLU A 684 -10.34 19.40 36.88
C GLU A 684 -9.71 20.77 37.18
N ARG A 685 -10.38 21.87 36.82
CA ARG A 685 -10.20 23.17 37.50
C ARG A 685 -11.45 24.03 37.38
N GLU A 686 -12.55 23.63 38.04
CA GLU A 686 -13.60 24.57 38.44
C GLU A 686 -14.64 23.95 39.39
N ARG A 687 -14.20 23.42 40.54
CA ARG A 687 -15.10 23.18 41.69
C ARG A 687 -14.37 23.37 43.00
N GLN A 688 -14.07 24.61 43.34
CA GLN A 688 -14.00 25.08 44.73
C GLN A 688 -13.95 26.62 44.74
N VAL A 689 -15.05 27.24 44.34
CA VAL A 689 -15.44 28.53 44.94
C VAL A 689 -16.45 28.16 46.02
N ILE A 690 -15.93 27.88 47.22
CA ILE A 690 -16.75 27.95 48.43
C ILE A 690 -16.59 29.39 48.90
N ASP A 691 -17.71 30.11 48.93
CA ASP A 691 -17.87 31.40 49.59
C ASP A 691 -17.26 31.36 51.00
N ILE A 692 -16.31 32.27 51.25
CA ILE A 692 -15.98 32.71 52.61
C ILE A 692 -16.18 34.22 52.64
N PRO A 693 -17.05 34.76 53.51
CA PRO A 693 -17.27 36.20 53.60
C PRO A 693 -16.08 36.91 54.25
N ASP A 694 -15.88 38.12 53.76
CA ASP A 694 -15.08 39.25 54.24
C ASP A 694 -14.77 39.27 55.75
N GLN A 695 -13.48 39.40 56.10
CA GLN A 695 -13.01 40.13 57.29
C GLN A 695 -11.51 40.51 57.19
N SER A 696 -11.29 41.82 57.10
CA SER A 696 -10.12 42.63 57.43
C SER A 696 -8.98 42.00 58.26
N THR A 697 -7.71 42.17 57.85
CA THR A 697 -6.66 43.00 58.52
C THR A 697 -5.21 42.82 57.99
N PHE A 698 -4.50 43.96 57.87
CA PHE A 698 -3.04 44.22 57.99
C PHE A 698 -1.97 43.57 57.05
N GLY A 699 -1.25 44.45 56.33
CA GLY A 699 0.24 44.55 56.39
C GLY A 699 1.09 43.89 55.27
N PRO A 700 2.09 44.59 54.68
CA PRO A 700 2.87 44.09 53.54
C PRO A 700 4.28 43.55 53.88
N VAL A 701 4.81 42.77 52.93
CA VAL A 701 6.22 42.40 52.66
C VAL A 701 6.79 41.14 53.32
N GLY A 702 7.16 40.19 52.46
CA GLY A 702 8.37 39.38 52.61
C GLY A 702 8.15 37.88 52.78
N GLY A 703 8.19 37.11 51.69
CA GLY A 703 8.28 35.65 51.81
C GLY A 703 8.00 34.93 50.50
N ARG A 704 9.05 34.31 49.94
CA ARG A 704 9.06 33.15 49.04
C ARG A 704 7.78 32.87 48.24
N ARG A 705 7.84 33.13 46.92
CA ARG A 705 7.08 32.32 45.96
C ARG A 705 7.62 30.89 46.05
N GLU A 706 6.96 30.07 46.84
CA GLU A 706 7.05 28.62 46.71
C GLU A 706 6.47 28.23 45.36
N GLU A 707 7.37 27.79 44.47
CA GLU A 707 7.03 26.89 43.37
C GLU A 707 6.50 25.59 43.98
N THR A 708 5.20 25.52 44.23
CA THR A 708 4.53 24.27 44.59
C THR A 708 3.27 24.13 43.77
N THR A 709 3.45 23.56 42.57
CA THR A 709 2.58 22.52 42.01
C THR A 709 3.31 21.94 40.80
N ARG A 710 4.31 21.11 41.10
CA ARG A 710 4.84 20.11 40.17
C ARG A 710 3.64 19.24 39.81
N SER A 711 3.14 19.37 38.58
CA SER A 711 2.21 18.38 38.03
C SER A 711 2.90 17.03 38.08
N ASP A 712 2.17 16.00 38.51
CA ASP A 712 2.64 14.63 38.45
C ASP A 712 3.13 14.33 37.02
N PRO A 713 4.43 14.01 36.80
CA PRO A 713 4.97 13.75 35.46
C PRO A 713 4.38 12.49 34.79
N SER A 714 3.52 11.75 35.49
CA SER A 714 2.98 10.46 35.06
C SER A 714 1.64 10.52 34.31
N GLN A 715 0.96 11.67 34.23
CA GLN A 715 -0.28 11.79 33.44
C GLN A 715 0.02 12.33 32.04
N GLU A 716 -0.03 11.42 31.05
CA GLU A 716 0.03 11.80 29.64
C GLU A 716 -1.16 12.69 29.25
N ALA A 717 -0.87 13.70 28.45
CA ALA A 717 -1.78 14.74 28.06
C ALA A 717 -2.24 14.56 26.61
N TYR A 718 -3.50 14.88 26.30
CA TYR A 718 -4.08 14.76 24.96
C TYR A 718 -4.85 16.03 24.56
N ALA A 719 -4.66 16.52 23.33
CA ALA A 719 -5.30 17.74 22.81
C ALA A 719 -5.39 17.76 21.26
N PRO A 720 -6.32 18.52 20.67
CA PRO A 720 -6.33 18.80 19.23
C PRO A 720 -5.20 19.77 18.84
N VAL A 721 -4.90 19.85 17.54
CA VAL A 721 -3.88 20.76 16.98
C VAL A 721 -4.53 21.95 16.29
N THR A 722 -4.16 23.15 16.74
CA THR A 722 -4.69 24.43 16.22
C THR A 722 -3.55 25.33 15.73
N MET A 723 -3.88 26.39 15.00
CA MET A 723 -2.87 27.30 14.41
C MET A 723 -1.96 27.93 15.46
N GLN A 724 -2.52 28.27 16.62
CA GLN A 724 -1.78 28.91 17.71
C GLN A 724 -1.10 27.89 18.65
N HIS A 725 -1.50 26.63 18.62
CA HIS A 725 -1.07 25.61 19.58
C HIS A 725 -0.85 24.25 18.88
N ASP A 726 0.37 24.03 18.38
CA ASP A 726 0.89 22.69 18.16
C ASP A 726 1.81 22.32 19.33
N ARG A 727 1.27 21.48 20.22
CA ARG A 727 1.97 20.93 21.39
C ARG A 727 2.09 19.42 21.32
N SER A 728 1.95 18.87 20.11
CA SER A 728 2.07 17.44 19.88
C SER A 728 3.48 16.97 20.23
N ILE A 729 3.55 15.81 20.89
CA ILE A 729 4.83 15.12 21.18
C ILE A 729 5.05 13.91 20.27
N VAL A 730 4.08 13.67 19.37
CA VAL A 730 4.10 12.61 18.37
C VAL A 730 3.94 13.21 16.98
N PRO A 731 4.65 12.71 15.96
CA PRO A 731 4.38 13.07 14.58
C PRO A 731 2.95 12.70 14.20
N TRP A 732 2.28 13.58 13.47
CA TRP A 732 0.88 13.41 13.11
C TRP A 732 0.61 13.83 11.67
N GLU A 733 -0.48 13.30 11.10
CA GLU A 733 -1.01 13.69 9.81
C GLU A 733 -2.55 13.67 9.87
N SER A 734 -3.21 14.68 9.29
CA SER A 734 -4.67 14.84 9.35
C SER A 734 -5.24 15.04 7.95
N TRP A 735 -6.18 14.18 7.57
CA TRP A 735 -6.82 14.15 6.25
C TRP A 735 -8.30 14.48 6.38
N VAL A 736 -8.81 15.36 5.51
CA VAL A 736 -10.23 15.70 5.45
C VAL A 736 -10.79 15.32 4.09
N TYR A 737 -11.88 14.55 4.11
CA TYR A 737 -12.68 14.24 2.93
C TYR A 737 -14.07 14.84 3.13
N THR A 738 -14.47 15.75 2.25
CA THR A 738 -15.71 16.55 2.39
C THR A 738 -16.97 15.87 1.85
N GLU A 739 -16.82 14.80 1.06
CA GLU A 739 -17.94 14.04 0.48
C GLU A 739 -18.03 12.60 0.98
N VAL A 740 -16.98 12.08 1.63
CA VAL A 740 -17.00 10.72 2.18
C VAL A 740 -17.81 10.73 3.47
N ASP A 741 -18.83 9.88 3.57
CA ASP A 741 -19.68 9.71 4.76
C ASP A 741 -20.21 11.04 5.34
N GLY A 742 -20.54 12.00 4.46
CA GLY A 742 -21.05 13.32 4.85
C GLY A 742 -20.00 14.28 5.44
N GLY A 743 -18.72 13.99 5.23
CA GLY A 743 -17.59 14.77 5.74
C GLY A 743 -16.88 14.06 6.90
N ILE A 744 -15.66 13.58 6.65
CA ILE A 744 -14.84 12.89 7.67
C ILE A 744 -13.46 13.52 7.83
N VAL A 745 -12.96 13.46 9.07
CA VAL A 745 -11.58 13.74 9.43
C VAL A 745 -10.94 12.43 9.85
N ILE A 746 -9.80 12.09 9.25
CA ILE A 746 -9.00 10.91 9.60
C ILE A 746 -7.64 11.40 10.08
N ASP A 747 -7.40 11.21 11.37
CA ASP A 747 -6.17 11.62 12.02
C ASP A 747 -5.26 10.40 12.24
N PHE A 748 -4.00 10.53 11.86
CA PHE A 748 -2.97 9.53 11.98
C PHE A 748 -1.86 10.02 12.91
N THR A 749 -1.32 9.13 13.72
CA THR A 749 -0.13 9.41 14.53
C THR A 749 0.92 8.34 14.34
N ARG A 750 2.17 8.70 14.58
CA ARG A 750 3.30 7.77 14.66
C ARG A 750 3.71 7.63 16.12
N GLU A 751 3.11 6.64 16.78
CA GLU A 751 3.34 6.35 18.20
C GLU A 751 4.61 5.53 18.41
N LEU A 752 5.29 5.76 19.53
CA LEU A 752 6.48 5.00 19.89
C LEU A 752 6.10 3.55 20.20
N GLY A 753 6.67 2.64 19.41
CA GLY A 753 6.36 1.21 19.33
C GLY A 753 4.88 0.85 19.17
N GLY A 754 4.15 1.68 18.41
CA GLY A 754 3.02 1.23 17.62
C GLY A 754 3.46 0.37 16.43
N VAL A 755 2.57 0.15 15.46
CA VAL A 755 2.93 -0.48 14.18
C VAL A 755 3.97 0.42 13.47
N SER A 756 4.99 -0.17 12.84
CA SER A 756 5.93 0.58 12.00
C SER A 756 5.16 1.47 11.02
N GLY A 757 5.47 2.77 10.94
CA GLY A 757 4.72 3.74 10.14
C GLY A 757 3.66 4.55 10.91
N PHE A 758 2.81 5.27 10.17
CA PHE A 758 1.64 5.94 10.74
C PHE A 758 0.45 4.97 10.83
N ASP A 759 -0.26 5.00 11.97
CA ASP A 759 -1.55 4.34 12.14
C ASP A 759 -2.62 5.36 12.55
N PHE A 760 -3.88 4.93 12.64
CA PHE A 760 -4.95 5.77 13.17
C PHE A 760 -4.60 6.27 14.57
N ALA A 761 -4.88 7.55 14.85
CA ALA A 761 -4.62 8.11 16.16
C ALA A 761 -5.34 7.27 17.24
N PRO A 762 -4.62 6.83 18.29
CA PRO A 762 -5.16 5.91 19.27
C PRO A 762 -6.16 6.61 20.19
N ILE A 763 -7.12 5.86 20.72
CA ILE A 763 -8.04 6.36 21.74
C ILE A 763 -7.22 6.69 23.00
N PRO A 764 -7.31 7.92 23.54
CA PRO A 764 -6.61 8.30 24.76
C PRO A 764 -6.94 7.35 25.93
N PRO A 765 -5.98 7.04 26.82
CA PRO A 765 -6.22 6.24 28.02
C PRO A 765 -7.07 7.02 29.02
N ILE A 766 -8.39 6.91 28.91
CA ILE A 766 -9.36 7.64 29.75
C ILE A 766 -9.83 6.75 30.91
N PRO A 767 -9.77 7.22 32.17
CA PRO A 767 -10.24 6.46 33.32
C PRO A 767 -11.71 6.03 33.21
N PRO A 768 -12.10 4.86 33.75
CA PRO A 768 -13.49 4.38 33.72
C PRO A 768 -14.51 5.35 34.35
N THR A 769 -14.05 6.24 35.24
CA THR A 769 -14.86 7.26 35.90
C THR A 769 -15.42 8.32 34.95
N MET A 770 -14.89 8.44 33.73
CA MET A 770 -15.35 9.38 32.69
C MET A 770 -16.10 8.68 31.55
N LEU A 771 -17.03 7.76 31.89
CA LEU A 771 -17.71 6.88 30.93
C LEU A 771 -18.38 7.62 29.75
N ARG A 772 -19.03 8.78 29.99
CA ARG A 772 -19.69 9.55 28.92
C ARG A 772 -18.72 10.17 27.93
N ASP A 773 -17.61 10.73 28.42
CA ASP A 773 -16.57 11.29 27.56
C ASP A 773 -15.79 10.17 26.84
N ASN A 774 -15.65 9.00 27.47
CA ASN A 774 -15.07 7.81 26.87
C ASN A 774 -15.88 7.29 25.67
N ILE A 775 -17.21 7.20 25.78
CA ILE A 775 -18.09 6.80 24.65
C ILE A 775 -17.95 7.78 23.47
N ARG A 776 -18.03 9.09 23.75
CA ARG A 776 -17.94 10.14 22.73
C ARG A 776 -16.59 10.12 22.00
N ILE A 777 -15.49 10.02 22.73
CA ILE A 777 -14.15 9.95 22.13
C ILE A 777 -13.99 8.65 21.33
N ALA A 778 -14.51 7.52 21.82
CA ALA A 778 -14.45 6.25 21.10
C ALA A 778 -15.26 6.27 19.78
N GLU A 779 -16.44 6.89 19.75
CA GLU A 779 -17.28 7.01 18.55
C GLU A 779 -16.62 7.85 17.44
N HIS A 780 -15.83 8.85 17.83
CA HIS A 780 -15.09 9.73 16.93
C HIS A 780 -13.65 9.27 16.67
N ALA A 781 -13.22 8.13 17.24
CA ALA A 781 -11.89 7.59 16.99
C ALA A 781 -11.66 7.34 15.49
N PRO A 782 -10.51 7.74 14.91
CA PRO A 782 -10.28 7.66 13.47
C PRO A 782 -10.49 6.26 12.89
N ALA A 783 -10.06 5.22 13.60
CA ALA A 783 -10.27 3.83 13.20
C ALA A 783 -11.76 3.44 13.11
N ILE A 784 -12.58 3.91 14.05
CA ILE A 784 -14.02 3.64 14.10
C ILE A 784 -14.74 4.43 13.01
N ARG A 785 -14.42 5.72 12.85
CA ARG A 785 -14.95 6.57 11.78
C ARG A 785 -14.62 6.01 10.39
N TYR A 786 -13.37 5.59 10.18
CA TYR A 786 -12.96 4.93 8.95
C TYR A 786 -13.76 3.64 8.71
N LYS A 787 -13.83 2.75 9.71
CA LYS A 787 -14.59 1.49 9.60
C LYS A 787 -16.05 1.74 9.23
N ASN A 788 -16.72 2.70 9.87
CA ASN A 788 -18.11 3.05 9.56
C ASN A 788 -18.24 3.59 8.12
N ALA A 789 -17.32 4.47 7.71
CA ALA A 789 -17.29 4.97 6.34
C ALA A 789 -17.10 3.85 5.31
N THR A 790 -16.33 2.78 5.61
CA THR A 790 -16.18 1.64 4.69
C THR A 790 -17.45 0.82 4.50
N VAL A 791 -18.38 0.85 5.44
CA VAL A 791 -19.68 0.18 5.33
C VAL A 791 -20.64 1.01 4.47
N ASN A 792 -20.75 2.31 4.75
CA ASN A 792 -21.68 3.21 4.06
C ASN A 792 -21.20 3.55 2.64
N GLN A 793 -19.89 3.75 2.49
CA GLN A 793 -19.24 4.20 1.27
C GLN A 793 -17.87 3.51 1.12
N PRO A 794 -17.85 2.22 0.71
CA PRO A 794 -16.63 1.41 0.63
C PRO A 794 -15.60 1.95 -0.38
N ASP A 795 -15.98 2.79 -1.32
CA ASP A 795 -15.06 3.37 -2.30
C ASP A 795 -15.58 4.71 -2.77
N GLU A 796 -14.68 5.66 -3.01
CA GLU A 796 -15.02 6.92 -3.65
C GLU A 796 -14.15 7.15 -4.88
N PHE A 797 -14.79 7.45 -6.01
CA PHE A 797 -14.12 7.88 -7.23
C PHE A 797 -14.85 9.05 -7.87
N ARG A 798 -14.26 10.24 -7.71
CA ARG A 798 -14.75 11.46 -8.34
C ARG A 798 -14.18 11.60 -9.75
N ARG A 799 -15.07 11.64 -10.73
CA ARG A 799 -14.69 12.04 -12.09
C ARG A 799 -14.48 13.53 -12.18
N ALA A 800 -13.47 13.93 -12.95
CA ALA A 800 -13.31 15.33 -13.32
C ALA A 800 -14.58 15.81 -14.02
N PRO A 801 -15.17 16.96 -13.61
CA PRO A 801 -16.36 17.49 -14.23
C PRO A 801 -16.14 17.67 -15.74
N ARG A 802 -17.12 17.26 -16.53
CA ARG A 802 -17.14 17.42 -17.98
C ARG A 802 -17.98 18.64 -18.31
N LEU A 803 -17.63 19.35 -19.39
CA LEU A 803 -18.46 20.44 -19.88
C LEU A 803 -19.79 19.83 -20.34
N SER A 804 -20.91 20.32 -19.81
CA SER A 804 -22.23 19.78 -20.14
C SER A 804 -22.73 20.31 -21.49
N LEU A 805 -23.42 19.47 -22.26
CA LEU A 805 -24.23 19.89 -23.42
C LEU A 805 -25.54 20.59 -23.00
N GLY A 806 -25.83 20.68 -21.71
CA GLY A 806 -27.12 21.16 -21.23
C GLY A 806 -28.22 20.15 -21.52
N THR A 807 -29.38 20.63 -21.94
CA THR A 807 -30.54 19.78 -22.23
C THR A 807 -30.28 18.95 -23.50
N PHE A 808 -30.43 17.63 -23.37
CA PHE A 808 -30.57 16.72 -24.50
C PHE A 808 -31.68 15.72 -24.20
N TYR A 809 -32.32 15.22 -25.24
CA TYR A 809 -33.44 14.28 -25.16
C TYR A 809 -33.00 12.93 -25.68
N PHE A 810 -33.57 11.87 -25.15
CA PHE A 810 -33.34 10.51 -25.61
C PHE A 810 -34.65 9.73 -25.67
N ASP A 811 -34.69 8.75 -26.55
CA ASP A 811 -35.75 7.76 -26.59
C ASP A 811 -35.19 6.41 -27.07
N LEU A 812 -35.92 5.34 -26.79
CA LEU A 812 -35.58 3.98 -27.18
C LEU A 812 -36.81 3.28 -27.69
N ALA A 813 -36.65 2.51 -28.76
CA ALA A 813 -37.67 1.61 -29.26
C ALA A 813 -37.03 0.31 -29.76
N ASP A 814 -37.62 -0.82 -29.40
CA ASP A 814 -37.22 -2.12 -29.90
C ASP A 814 -38.17 -2.70 -30.97
N PHE A 815 -37.62 -3.55 -31.83
CA PHE A 815 -38.30 -4.15 -32.98
C PHE A 815 -37.76 -5.55 -33.23
N ARG A 816 -38.49 -6.39 -33.96
CA ARG A 816 -37.96 -7.68 -34.43
C ARG A 816 -36.71 -7.44 -35.28
N GLY A 817 -35.58 -8.01 -34.86
CA GLY A 817 -34.30 -7.93 -35.54
C GLY A 817 -34.03 -9.15 -36.40
N ASN A 818 -32.79 -9.28 -36.88
CA ASN A 818 -32.39 -10.41 -37.71
C ASN A 818 -31.94 -11.61 -36.84
N ALA A 819 -31.98 -12.82 -37.42
CA ALA A 819 -31.44 -14.04 -36.82
C ALA A 819 -31.94 -14.31 -35.37
N GLY A 820 -33.23 -14.05 -35.11
CA GLY A 820 -33.86 -14.26 -33.80
C GLY A 820 -33.46 -13.26 -32.71
N LYS A 821 -32.80 -12.15 -33.07
CA LYS A 821 -32.47 -11.05 -32.15
C LYS A 821 -33.53 -9.96 -32.18
N THR A 822 -33.42 -9.04 -31.25
CA THR A 822 -34.21 -7.82 -31.18
C THR A 822 -33.37 -6.63 -31.61
N ARG A 823 -33.89 -5.85 -32.55
CA ARG A 823 -33.28 -4.60 -33.00
C ARG A 823 -33.64 -3.50 -32.02
N VAL A 824 -32.64 -2.85 -31.43
CA VAL A 824 -32.79 -1.69 -30.57
C VAL A 824 -32.39 -0.45 -31.34
N ASP A 825 -33.30 0.53 -31.37
CA ASP A 825 -33.05 1.85 -31.90
C ASP A 825 -32.91 2.84 -30.72
N VAL A 826 -31.68 3.31 -30.47
CA VAL A 826 -31.36 4.35 -29.48
C VAL A 826 -31.37 5.70 -30.18
N MET A 827 -32.26 6.59 -29.77
CA MET A 827 -32.49 7.87 -30.41
C MET A 827 -32.12 9.01 -29.48
N TYR A 828 -31.61 10.10 -30.03
CA TYR A 828 -31.38 11.32 -29.26
C TYR A 828 -31.64 12.57 -30.06
N GLY A 829 -31.97 13.65 -29.34
CA GLY A 829 -32.23 14.97 -29.88
C GLY A 829 -31.54 16.04 -29.06
N ILE A 830 -30.87 16.99 -29.72
CA ILE A 830 -30.15 18.09 -29.04
C ILE A 830 -30.64 19.41 -29.64
N PRO A 831 -31.12 20.37 -28.81
CA PRO A 831 -31.40 21.73 -29.26
C PRO A 831 -30.18 22.35 -29.95
N LEU A 832 -30.38 22.97 -31.11
CA LEU A 832 -29.27 23.52 -31.89
C LEU A 832 -28.52 24.63 -31.14
N GLU A 833 -29.22 25.38 -30.28
CA GLU A 833 -28.64 26.41 -29.38
C GLU A 833 -27.56 25.87 -28.42
N ASN A 834 -27.55 24.56 -28.15
CA ASN A 834 -26.56 23.92 -27.28
C ASN A 834 -25.29 23.47 -28.02
N LEU A 835 -25.28 23.57 -29.35
CA LEU A 835 -24.24 23.04 -30.23
C LEU A 835 -23.46 24.16 -30.91
N LEU A 836 -22.16 23.96 -31.14
CA LEU A 836 -21.39 24.86 -31.98
C LEU A 836 -21.58 24.52 -33.46
N VAL A 837 -22.20 25.45 -34.18
CA VAL A 837 -22.33 25.38 -35.65
C VAL A 837 -21.05 25.91 -36.30
N VAL A 838 -20.47 25.13 -37.20
CA VAL A 838 -19.28 25.48 -37.98
C VAL A 838 -19.68 25.69 -39.43
N THR A 839 -19.14 26.73 -40.05
CA THR A 839 -19.36 27.05 -41.47
C THR A 839 -18.03 26.99 -42.20
N ASP A 840 -17.81 25.92 -42.97
CA ASP A 840 -16.63 25.77 -43.85
C ASP A 840 -17.07 25.80 -45.31
N GLY A 841 -17.39 27.01 -45.80
CA GLY A 841 -17.58 27.34 -47.23
C GLY A 841 -18.74 26.71 -48.01
N GLN A 842 -19.43 25.67 -47.54
CA GLN A 842 -20.45 24.95 -48.34
C GLN A 842 -21.81 24.73 -47.66
N GLN A 843 -21.95 24.76 -46.33
CA GLN A 843 -23.23 24.89 -45.59
C GLN A 843 -22.95 24.85 -44.06
N PRO A 844 -23.82 25.45 -43.21
CA PRO A 844 -23.69 25.33 -41.75
C PRO A 844 -23.85 23.88 -41.29
N GLN A 845 -22.95 23.41 -40.43
CA GLN A 845 -22.94 22.03 -39.94
C GLN A 845 -22.55 21.90 -38.47
N VAL A 846 -22.94 20.79 -37.87
CA VAL A 846 -22.48 20.36 -36.54
C VAL A 846 -21.86 18.97 -36.64
N VAL A 847 -20.77 18.74 -35.91
CA VAL A 847 -20.10 17.45 -35.85
C VAL A 847 -20.26 16.87 -34.45
N LEU A 848 -20.95 15.74 -34.36
CA LEU A 848 -21.19 15.02 -33.11
C LEU A 848 -20.42 13.71 -33.10
N GLU A 849 -19.91 13.32 -31.94
CA GLU A 849 -19.46 11.96 -31.67
C GLU A 849 -20.43 11.33 -30.68
N HIS A 850 -21.10 10.24 -31.07
CA HIS A 850 -21.87 9.44 -30.14
C HIS A 850 -21.15 8.14 -29.79
N ALA A 851 -21.29 7.69 -28.55
CA ALA A 851 -20.82 6.41 -28.08
C ALA A 851 -21.96 5.71 -27.35
N VAL A 852 -22.34 4.53 -27.85
CA VAL A 852 -23.40 3.70 -27.29
C VAL A 852 -22.79 2.40 -26.80
N ALA A 853 -23.19 1.95 -25.60
CA ALA A 853 -22.90 0.62 -25.12
C ALA A 853 -24.13 -0.02 -24.48
N LEU A 854 -24.28 -1.33 -24.70
CA LEU A 854 -25.23 -2.20 -24.03
C LEU A 854 -24.44 -3.24 -23.25
N ALA A 855 -24.61 -3.27 -21.93
CA ALA A 855 -24.00 -4.28 -21.07
C ALA A 855 -25.07 -5.18 -20.44
N ASP A 856 -24.81 -6.47 -20.32
CA ASP A 856 -25.72 -7.41 -19.64
C ASP A 856 -25.77 -7.16 -18.12
N SER A 857 -26.58 -7.93 -17.39
CA SER A 857 -26.70 -7.83 -15.91
C SER A 857 -25.40 -8.16 -15.15
N ALA A 858 -24.38 -8.71 -15.83
CA ALA A 858 -23.04 -8.92 -15.29
C ALA A 858 -22.04 -7.83 -15.73
N TYR A 859 -22.55 -6.71 -16.26
CA TYR A 859 -21.78 -5.58 -16.82
C TYR A 859 -20.83 -5.99 -17.96
N ARG A 860 -21.10 -7.11 -18.63
CA ARG A 860 -20.35 -7.48 -19.84
C ARG A 860 -20.94 -6.71 -21.00
N VAL A 861 -20.10 -5.89 -21.63
CA VAL A 861 -20.50 -5.09 -22.78
C VAL A 861 -20.71 -6.01 -23.98
N VAL A 862 -21.97 -6.22 -24.34
CA VAL A 862 -22.42 -7.06 -25.48
C VAL A 862 -22.33 -6.29 -26.78
N TYR A 863 -22.55 -4.98 -26.73
CA TYR A 863 -22.38 -4.09 -27.86
C TYR A 863 -21.73 -2.78 -27.40
N ARG A 864 -20.79 -2.28 -28.20
CA ARG A 864 -20.24 -0.94 -28.09
C ARG A 864 -19.94 -0.40 -29.48
N ASN A 865 -20.34 0.84 -29.72
CA ASN A 865 -20.01 1.55 -30.94
C ASN A 865 -19.76 3.03 -30.63
N THR A 866 -18.79 3.61 -31.33
CA THR A 866 -18.48 5.03 -31.28
C THR A 866 -18.39 5.53 -32.72
N GLN A 867 -19.17 6.55 -33.05
CA GLN A 867 -19.25 7.07 -34.41
C GLN A 867 -19.28 8.59 -34.38
N LYS A 868 -18.51 9.20 -35.30
CA LYS A 868 -18.59 10.62 -35.63
C LYS A 868 -19.58 10.82 -36.77
N VAL A 869 -20.54 11.73 -36.56
CA VAL A 869 -21.62 12.01 -37.49
C VAL A 869 -21.66 13.51 -37.76
N GLN A 870 -21.78 13.87 -39.03
CA GLN A 870 -21.93 15.26 -39.49
C GLN A 870 -23.41 15.52 -39.78
N HIS A 871 -23.92 16.62 -39.26
CA HIS A 871 -25.29 17.08 -39.47
C HIS A 871 -25.29 18.45 -40.12
N PHE A 872 -25.87 18.55 -41.32
CA PHE A 872 -26.16 19.84 -41.94
C PHE A 872 -27.40 20.47 -41.29
N VAL A 873 -27.31 21.75 -40.94
CA VAL A 873 -28.34 22.45 -40.16
C VAL A 873 -28.78 23.74 -40.86
N ASP A 874 -29.98 24.22 -40.52
CA ASP A 874 -30.52 25.47 -41.05
C ASP A 874 -30.54 26.54 -39.97
N THR A 875 -29.66 27.52 -40.09
CA THR A 875 -29.50 28.56 -39.06
C THR A 875 -30.60 29.63 -39.08
N SER A 876 -31.63 29.51 -39.93
CA SER A 876 -32.73 30.48 -40.01
C SER A 876 -33.58 30.55 -38.71
N ASN A 877 -33.69 29.45 -37.94
CA ASN A 877 -34.45 29.42 -36.69
C ASN A 877 -33.83 28.49 -35.63
N VAL A 878 -32.66 28.90 -35.12
CA VAL A 878 -31.81 28.12 -34.19
C VAL A 878 -32.55 27.69 -32.90
N VAL A 879 -33.44 28.52 -32.37
CA VAL A 879 -34.14 28.28 -31.08
C VAL A 879 -35.11 27.10 -31.15
N THR A 880 -35.70 26.85 -32.33
CA THR A 880 -36.70 25.78 -32.49
C THR A 880 -36.15 24.52 -33.15
N GLN A 881 -34.92 24.59 -33.69
CA GLN A 881 -34.31 23.46 -34.37
C GLN A 881 -33.62 22.52 -33.38
N GLU A 882 -33.77 21.22 -33.62
CA GLU A 882 -33.11 20.17 -32.86
C GLU A 882 -32.40 19.23 -33.84
N VAL A 883 -31.15 18.89 -33.55
CA VAL A 883 -30.42 17.84 -34.25
C VAL A 883 -30.85 16.50 -33.68
N VAL A 884 -31.43 15.64 -34.51
CA VAL A 884 -31.87 14.29 -34.13
C VAL A 884 -30.97 13.27 -34.81
N ASP A 885 -30.62 12.19 -34.11
CA ASP A 885 -29.98 11.02 -34.71
C ASP A 885 -30.38 9.71 -34.00
N ILE A 886 -29.98 8.59 -34.61
CA ILE A 886 -30.36 7.24 -34.20
C ILE A 886 -29.19 6.26 -34.38
N THR A 887 -28.98 5.41 -33.37
CA THR A 887 -28.07 4.26 -33.41
C THR A 887 -28.88 2.98 -33.37
N ARG A 888 -28.59 2.04 -34.26
CA ARG A 888 -29.36 0.77 -34.39
C ARG A 888 -28.45 -0.42 -34.14
N GLN A 889 -28.93 -1.40 -33.39
CA GLN A 889 -28.20 -2.64 -33.16
C GLN A 889 -29.12 -3.83 -32.87
N ASP A 890 -28.83 -4.99 -33.47
CA ASP A 890 -29.47 -6.27 -33.14
C ASP A 890 -28.76 -6.92 -31.94
N VAL A 891 -29.49 -7.15 -30.85
CA VAL A 891 -29.01 -7.81 -29.61
C VAL A 891 -30.00 -8.90 -29.14
N PRO A 892 -29.54 -9.90 -28.36
CA PRO A 892 -30.46 -10.83 -27.71
C PRO A 892 -31.46 -10.13 -26.78
N ALA A 893 -32.67 -10.65 -26.66
CA ALA A 893 -33.64 -10.15 -25.68
C ALA A 893 -33.14 -10.32 -24.23
N GLY A 894 -33.56 -9.43 -23.33
CA GLY A 894 -33.16 -9.47 -21.93
C GLY A 894 -32.96 -8.08 -21.31
N MET A 895 -32.37 -8.05 -20.12
CA MET A 895 -32.08 -6.82 -19.38
C MET A 895 -30.67 -6.32 -19.68
N TYR A 896 -30.55 -5.02 -19.95
CA TYR A 896 -29.27 -4.37 -20.26
C TYR A 896 -29.10 -3.04 -19.53
N HIS A 897 -27.86 -2.71 -19.20
CA HIS A 897 -27.41 -1.36 -18.88
C HIS A 897 -27.06 -0.64 -20.19
N LEU A 898 -27.87 0.33 -20.60
CA LEU A 898 -27.62 1.20 -21.74
C LEU A 898 -26.84 2.43 -21.29
N ALA A 899 -25.70 2.68 -21.93
CA ALA A 899 -24.97 3.94 -21.82
C ALA A 899 -24.92 4.65 -23.17
N LEU A 900 -25.33 5.91 -23.20
CA LEU A 900 -25.20 6.81 -24.34
C LEU A 900 -24.38 8.03 -23.92
N THR A 901 -23.36 8.34 -24.68
CA THR A 901 -22.60 9.59 -24.57
C THR A 901 -22.66 10.29 -25.91
N VAL A 902 -23.05 11.56 -25.94
CA VAL A 902 -22.98 12.41 -27.13
C VAL A 902 -22.04 13.57 -26.84
N THR A 903 -21.11 13.83 -27.74
CA THR A 903 -20.09 14.87 -27.60
C THR A 903 -20.16 15.81 -28.79
N ASP A 904 -20.26 17.11 -28.55
CA ASP A 904 -19.94 18.11 -29.56
C ASP A 904 -18.43 18.15 -29.73
N VAL A 905 -17.95 17.74 -30.90
CA VAL A 905 -16.52 17.56 -31.18
C VAL A 905 -15.75 18.87 -31.08
N MET A 906 -16.40 20.01 -31.34
CA MET A 906 -15.73 21.31 -31.37
C MET A 906 -15.58 21.93 -29.99
N THR A 907 -16.58 21.74 -29.12
CA THR A 907 -16.59 22.32 -27.76
C THR A 907 -16.17 21.33 -26.68
N ALA A 908 -16.08 20.04 -27.01
CA ALA A 908 -15.90 18.92 -26.08
C ALA A 908 -16.99 18.84 -24.99
N ARG A 909 -18.12 19.54 -25.17
CA ARG A 909 -19.29 19.42 -24.31
C ARG A 909 -19.93 18.05 -24.51
N GLN A 910 -20.42 17.45 -23.43
CA GLN A 910 -21.01 16.12 -23.44
C GLN A 910 -22.39 16.05 -22.78
N GLY A 911 -23.25 15.21 -23.35
CA GLY A 911 -24.48 14.70 -22.76
C GLY A 911 -24.29 13.21 -22.48
N VAL A 912 -24.65 12.76 -21.28
CA VAL A 912 -24.45 11.38 -20.84
C VAL A 912 -25.76 10.84 -20.29
N LEU A 913 -26.12 9.63 -20.71
CA LEU A 913 -27.23 8.84 -20.22
C LEU A 913 -26.72 7.47 -19.80
N ALA A 914 -27.17 7.00 -18.64
CA ALA A 914 -26.99 5.62 -18.19
C ALA A 914 -28.29 5.14 -17.55
N ILE A 915 -28.94 4.13 -18.15
CA ILE A 915 -30.22 3.60 -17.70
C ILE A 915 -30.29 2.09 -17.89
N ASP A 916 -31.17 1.44 -17.13
CA ASP A 916 -31.49 0.03 -17.31
C ASP A 916 -32.66 -0.09 -18.29
N VAL A 917 -32.53 -1.00 -19.26
CA VAL A 917 -33.52 -1.20 -20.32
C VAL A 917 -33.85 -2.69 -20.44
N ALA A 918 -35.15 -2.98 -20.53
CA ALA A 918 -35.65 -4.30 -20.89
C ALA A 918 -35.85 -4.35 -22.40
N ILE A 919 -35.33 -5.39 -23.04
CA ILE A 919 -35.47 -5.61 -24.49
C ILE A 919 -36.38 -6.83 -24.69
N ASP A 920 -37.48 -6.63 -25.40
CA ASP A 920 -38.50 -7.64 -25.63
C ASP A 920 -38.00 -8.76 -26.55
N ASP A 921 -38.58 -9.96 -26.37
CA ASP A 921 -38.31 -11.14 -27.20
C ASP A 921 -39.37 -11.28 -28.29
N TYR A 922 -38.96 -11.06 -29.54
CA TYR A 922 -39.80 -11.20 -30.73
C TYR A 922 -39.67 -12.56 -31.43
N GLY A 923 -38.91 -13.51 -30.86
CA GLY A 923 -38.66 -14.83 -31.44
C GLY A 923 -39.81 -15.83 -31.27
N LYS A 924 -40.81 -15.52 -30.45
CA LYS A 924 -41.96 -16.40 -30.18
C LYS A 924 -43.01 -16.29 -31.28
N GLU A 925 -43.66 -17.40 -31.64
CA GLU A 925 -44.73 -17.46 -32.66
C GLU A 925 -46.10 -16.92 -32.19
N GLN A 926 -46.11 -16.00 -31.22
CA GLN A 926 -47.33 -15.37 -30.71
C GLN A 926 -47.51 -13.97 -31.30
N LEU A 927 -48.76 -13.49 -31.41
CA LEU A 927 -49.06 -12.14 -31.88
C LEU A 927 -48.27 -11.10 -31.04
N HIS A 928 -47.50 -10.27 -31.72
CA HIS A 928 -46.65 -9.25 -31.09
C HIS A 928 -46.76 -7.90 -31.78
N ILE A 929 -46.49 -6.84 -31.02
CA ILE A 929 -46.36 -5.47 -31.50
C ILE A 929 -45.04 -4.91 -30.97
N SER A 930 -44.33 -4.12 -31.79
CA SER A 930 -43.10 -3.43 -31.40
C SER A 930 -43.36 -2.32 -30.38
N ASP A 931 -42.29 -1.72 -29.84
CA ASP A 931 -42.42 -0.41 -29.20
C ASP A 931 -43.05 0.63 -30.14
N LEU A 932 -43.73 1.60 -29.52
CA LEU A 932 -44.35 2.73 -30.20
C LEU A 932 -43.35 3.87 -30.34
N MET A 933 -42.73 3.99 -31.52
CA MET A 933 -41.78 5.06 -31.82
C MET A 933 -42.54 6.35 -32.13
N LEU A 934 -42.44 7.37 -31.28
CA LEU A 934 -42.96 8.69 -31.59
C LEU A 934 -42.08 9.39 -32.63
N VAL A 935 -42.69 10.10 -33.57
CA VAL A 935 -41.99 10.65 -34.73
C VAL A 935 -42.36 12.11 -34.97
N LYS A 936 -41.38 12.90 -35.40
CA LYS A 936 -41.56 14.32 -35.76
C LYS A 936 -42.18 14.48 -37.14
N SER A 937 -41.81 13.58 -38.06
CA SER A 937 -42.36 13.56 -39.41
C SER A 937 -42.37 12.15 -39.98
N LEU A 938 -43.43 11.86 -40.71
CA LEU A 938 -43.62 10.67 -41.54
C LEU A 938 -43.77 11.14 -42.99
N SER A 939 -42.97 10.60 -43.90
CA SER A 939 -43.10 10.87 -45.33
C SER A 939 -42.64 9.69 -46.18
N ASP A 940 -43.13 9.58 -47.40
CA ASP A 940 -42.65 8.58 -48.35
C ASP A 940 -41.24 8.94 -48.85
N THR A 941 -40.35 7.96 -48.91
CA THR A 941 -39.03 8.13 -49.54
C THR A 941 -38.53 6.86 -50.20
N LEU A 942 -37.97 7.03 -51.40
CA LEU A 942 -37.25 5.97 -52.12
C LEU A 942 -35.72 6.11 -52.00
N ARG A 943 -35.23 7.24 -51.47
CA ARG A 943 -33.80 7.52 -51.32
C ARG A 943 -33.23 6.83 -50.07
N ALA A 944 -31.93 6.52 -50.10
CA ALA A 944 -31.23 6.08 -48.89
C ALA A 944 -31.14 7.27 -47.93
N ALA A 945 -31.77 7.16 -46.76
CA ALA A 945 -31.82 8.20 -45.74
C ALA A 945 -31.51 7.60 -44.36
N ARG A 946 -30.90 8.39 -43.47
CA ARG A 946 -30.54 7.99 -42.09
C ARG A 946 -31.72 7.39 -41.31
N PHE A 947 -32.92 7.91 -41.55
CA PHE A 947 -34.18 7.57 -40.88
C PHE A 947 -35.13 6.70 -41.72
N ARG A 948 -34.61 5.97 -42.73
CA ARG A 948 -35.44 5.14 -43.60
C ARG A 948 -35.91 3.86 -42.89
N ARG A 949 -37.21 3.53 -43.03
CA ARG A 949 -37.83 2.25 -42.66
C ARG A 949 -38.75 1.76 -43.78
N GLY A 950 -38.24 0.83 -44.59
CA GLY A 950 -38.96 0.38 -45.79
C GLY A 950 -39.05 1.51 -46.82
N ASN A 951 -40.27 1.92 -47.17
CA ASN A 951 -40.54 3.04 -48.08
C ASN A 951 -40.82 4.36 -47.34
N TRP A 952 -40.74 4.34 -46.01
CA TRP A 952 -41.02 5.51 -45.16
C TRP A 952 -39.73 6.16 -44.66
N GLN A 953 -39.76 7.48 -44.58
CA GLN A 953 -38.84 8.29 -43.79
C GLN A 953 -39.50 8.56 -42.43
N VAL A 954 -38.90 8.03 -41.37
CA VAL A 954 -39.48 8.00 -40.02
C VAL A 954 -38.55 8.77 -39.09
N VAL A 955 -38.69 10.10 -39.04
CA VAL A 955 -37.80 10.96 -38.24
C VAL A 955 -38.24 10.90 -36.77
N PRO A 956 -37.41 10.39 -35.84
CA PRO A 956 -37.83 10.21 -34.45
C PRO A 956 -38.16 11.52 -33.73
N ASN A 957 -38.97 11.42 -32.68
CA ASN A 957 -39.23 12.48 -31.71
C ASN A 957 -38.72 12.11 -30.30
N PRO A 958 -37.41 12.19 -30.03
CA PRO A 958 -36.86 11.76 -28.75
C PRO A 958 -37.34 12.58 -27.55
N ARG A 959 -37.84 13.79 -27.81
CA ARG A 959 -38.41 14.68 -26.79
C ARG A 959 -39.81 14.23 -26.35
N ARG A 960 -40.44 13.31 -27.10
CA ARG A 960 -41.81 12.82 -26.87
C ARG A 960 -42.82 13.96 -26.65
N THR A 961 -42.61 15.10 -27.32
CA THR A 961 -43.45 16.30 -27.16
C THR A 961 -44.13 16.63 -28.47
N VAL A 962 -45.44 16.89 -28.41
CA VAL A 962 -46.28 17.30 -29.54
C VAL A 962 -46.87 18.67 -29.24
N ARG A 963 -46.80 19.57 -30.23
CA ARG A 963 -47.35 20.93 -30.15
C ARG A 963 -48.67 21.02 -30.91
N ALA A 964 -49.66 21.64 -30.30
CA ALA A 964 -50.92 21.97 -30.97
C ALA A 964 -50.66 22.88 -32.20
N PRO A 965 -51.45 22.75 -33.28
CA PRO A 965 -52.54 21.80 -33.51
C PRO A 965 -52.08 20.48 -34.19
N ASN A 966 -50.79 20.13 -34.12
CA ASN A 966 -50.27 18.98 -34.89
C ASN A 966 -50.79 17.64 -34.33
N PRO A 967 -51.10 16.66 -35.21
CA PRO A 967 -51.43 15.31 -34.78
C PRO A 967 -50.23 14.60 -34.13
N LEU A 968 -50.50 13.60 -33.31
CA LEU A 968 -49.48 12.68 -32.79
C LEU A 968 -49.17 11.63 -33.85
N ALA A 969 -48.02 11.76 -34.50
CA ALA A 969 -47.49 10.74 -35.39
C ALA A 969 -46.64 9.72 -34.62
N PHE A 970 -46.79 8.43 -34.95
CA PHE A 970 -45.95 7.37 -34.41
C PHE A 970 -45.83 6.19 -35.40
N TYR A 971 -44.86 5.33 -35.14
CA TYR A 971 -44.53 4.17 -35.96
C TYR A 971 -44.43 2.93 -35.09
N CYS A 972 -45.05 1.84 -35.53
CA CYS A 972 -44.89 0.52 -34.93
C CYS A 972 -44.92 -0.59 -35.99
N GLU A 973 -44.51 -1.79 -35.62
CA GLU A 973 -44.54 -3.00 -36.43
C GLU A 973 -45.33 -4.08 -35.69
N VAL A 974 -46.16 -4.84 -36.41
CA VAL A 974 -46.94 -5.96 -35.87
C VAL A 974 -46.40 -7.24 -36.46
N TYR A 975 -46.26 -8.29 -35.65
CA TYR A 975 -45.65 -9.56 -36.04
C TYR A 975 -46.55 -10.75 -35.68
N ASN A 976 -46.37 -11.84 -36.42
CA ASN A 976 -47.00 -13.14 -36.22
C ASN A 976 -48.53 -13.09 -36.31
N LEU A 977 -49.04 -12.33 -37.29
CA LEU A 977 -50.46 -12.33 -37.66
C LEU A 977 -50.83 -13.66 -38.33
N ALA A 978 -51.93 -14.25 -37.90
CA ALA A 978 -52.48 -15.46 -38.48
C ALA A 978 -53.05 -15.18 -39.87
N LYS A 979 -52.77 -16.12 -40.79
CA LYS A 979 -53.31 -16.12 -42.14
C LYS A 979 -54.51 -17.05 -42.21
N ASP A 980 -55.55 -16.62 -42.90
CA ASP A 980 -56.70 -17.45 -43.23
C ASP A 980 -56.35 -18.50 -44.31
N ASP A 981 -57.34 -19.33 -44.66
CA ASP A 981 -57.20 -20.37 -45.68
C ASP A 981 -56.81 -19.83 -47.08
N PHE A 982 -56.98 -18.52 -47.32
CA PHE A 982 -56.60 -17.83 -48.55
C PHE A 982 -55.23 -17.13 -48.47
N GLY A 983 -54.53 -17.28 -47.34
CA GLY A 983 -53.23 -16.65 -47.10
C GLY A 983 -53.30 -15.16 -46.72
N GLN A 984 -54.49 -14.63 -46.42
CA GLN A 984 -54.70 -13.23 -46.03
C GLN A 984 -54.72 -13.09 -44.50
N THR A 985 -54.16 -12.00 -44.00
CA THR A 985 -54.28 -11.60 -42.60
C THR A 985 -55.44 -10.63 -42.44
N ARG A 986 -56.14 -10.70 -41.30
CA ARG A 986 -57.23 -9.77 -40.97
C ARG A 986 -57.15 -9.37 -39.51
N TYR A 987 -56.95 -8.09 -39.23
CA TYR A 987 -56.79 -7.59 -37.87
C TYR A 987 -57.40 -6.21 -37.69
N ARG A 988 -57.70 -5.86 -36.44
CA ARG A 988 -58.22 -4.56 -36.03
C ARG A 988 -57.15 -3.79 -35.28
N VAL A 989 -56.93 -2.53 -35.67
CA VAL A 989 -56.03 -1.59 -34.98
C VAL A 989 -56.91 -0.61 -34.21
N THR A 990 -56.70 -0.54 -32.89
CA THR A 990 -57.35 0.45 -32.03
C THR A 990 -56.30 1.34 -31.39
N THR A 991 -56.34 2.64 -31.69
CA THR A 991 -55.49 3.64 -31.06
C THR A 991 -56.29 4.44 -30.06
N ALA A 992 -55.79 4.62 -28.85
CA ALA A 992 -56.46 5.40 -27.82
C ALA A 992 -55.50 6.36 -27.10
N VAL A 993 -55.96 7.57 -26.79
CA VAL A 993 -55.22 8.56 -26.00
C VAL A 993 -55.98 8.86 -24.72
N LYS A 994 -55.25 8.95 -23.62
CA LYS A 994 -55.78 9.30 -22.30
C LYS A 994 -54.79 10.20 -21.55
N ALA A 995 -55.28 11.21 -20.85
CA ALA A 995 -54.49 11.96 -19.89
C ALA A 995 -53.87 11.02 -18.84
N ALA A 996 -52.59 11.22 -18.51
CA ALA A 996 -51.94 10.44 -17.47
C ALA A 996 -52.41 10.94 -16.09
N GLU A 997 -53.24 10.16 -15.38
CA GLU A 997 -53.60 10.45 -13.98
C GLU A 997 -52.39 10.23 -13.06
N THR A 998 -52.23 11.12 -12.08
CA THR A 998 -51.18 11.07 -11.05
C THR A 998 -51.38 9.86 -10.13
N GLU A 999 -50.75 8.73 -10.47
CA GLU A 999 -50.52 7.49 -9.69
C GLU A 999 -51.69 6.77 -8.97
N GLN A 1000 -52.05 5.56 -9.42
CA GLN A 1000 -51.80 4.29 -8.70
C GLN A 1000 -52.26 3.06 -9.52
N ARG A 1001 -51.40 2.02 -9.51
CA ARG A 1001 -51.59 0.62 -9.96
C ARG A 1001 -52.98 0.22 -10.49
N ARG A 1002 -53.09 -0.04 -11.79
CA ARG A 1002 -54.05 -1.02 -12.35
C ARG A 1002 -53.37 -1.92 -13.38
N THR A 1003 -53.76 -3.18 -13.34
CA THR A 1003 -53.37 -4.26 -14.27
C THR A 1003 -53.65 -3.90 -15.72
N PRO A 1004 -52.79 -4.32 -16.68
CA PRO A 1004 -53.06 -4.17 -18.10
C PRO A 1004 -54.25 -5.08 -18.45
N GLY A 1005 -55.38 -4.51 -18.87
CA GLY A 1005 -56.52 -5.34 -19.25
C GLY A 1005 -57.83 -4.61 -19.57
N THR A 1006 -58.04 -3.38 -19.11
CA THR A 1006 -59.29 -2.65 -19.42
C THR A 1006 -59.04 -1.17 -19.57
N VAL A 1007 -59.30 -0.66 -20.79
CA VAL A 1007 -59.33 0.78 -21.07
C VAL A 1007 -60.69 1.32 -20.60
N ASP A 1008 -60.76 1.85 -19.38
CA ASP A 1008 -61.92 2.65 -18.96
C ASP A 1008 -61.92 3.98 -19.73
N GLN A 1009 -62.96 4.17 -20.55
CA GLN A 1009 -63.26 5.28 -21.49
C GLN A 1009 -62.09 6.21 -21.88
N PRO A 1010 -61.44 5.99 -23.03
CA PRO A 1010 -60.39 6.89 -23.52
C PRO A 1010 -60.99 8.21 -24.03
N GLU A 1011 -60.23 9.31 -23.93
CA GLU A 1011 -60.65 10.64 -24.41
C GLU A 1011 -60.74 10.68 -25.94
N ILE A 1012 -59.88 9.88 -26.59
CA ILE A 1012 -59.84 9.70 -28.03
C ILE A 1012 -59.64 8.20 -28.27
N ALA A 1013 -60.52 7.57 -29.06
CA ALA A 1013 -60.31 6.22 -29.57
C ALA A 1013 -60.73 6.12 -31.03
N LEU A 1014 -59.84 5.60 -31.87
CA LEU A 1014 -60.08 5.29 -33.26
C LEU A 1014 -59.83 3.80 -33.47
N SER A 1015 -60.74 3.11 -34.15
CA SER A 1015 -60.59 1.70 -34.48
C SER A 1015 -60.94 1.45 -35.94
N TYR A 1016 -60.07 0.73 -36.65
CA TYR A 1016 -60.31 0.34 -38.04
C TYR A 1016 -59.79 -1.07 -38.31
N THR A 1017 -60.33 -1.74 -39.33
CA THR A 1017 -59.94 -3.10 -39.74
C THR A 1017 -59.04 -3.05 -40.96
N GLN A 1018 -57.96 -3.84 -40.94
CA GLN A 1018 -56.99 -3.95 -42.02
C GLN A 1018 -56.92 -5.41 -42.52
N VAL A 1019 -56.67 -5.56 -43.82
CA VAL A 1019 -56.48 -6.85 -44.49
C VAL A 1019 -55.14 -6.80 -45.20
N GLY A 1020 -54.31 -7.82 -44.99
CA GLY A 1020 -52.96 -7.92 -45.51
C GLY A 1020 -52.65 -9.29 -46.12
N ASN A 1021 -51.46 -9.43 -46.71
CA ASN A 1021 -50.97 -10.71 -47.28
C ASN A 1021 -49.71 -11.23 -46.56
N SER A 1022 -49.26 -10.51 -45.52
CA SER A 1022 -48.04 -10.76 -44.76
C SER A 1022 -48.41 -11.09 -43.32
N ASP A 1023 -47.68 -12.01 -42.71
CA ASP A 1023 -47.75 -12.35 -41.28
C ASP A 1023 -47.16 -11.26 -40.38
N TRP A 1024 -46.67 -10.15 -40.95
CA TRP A 1024 -46.23 -8.97 -40.25
C TRP A 1024 -46.44 -7.71 -41.10
N GLU A 1025 -46.70 -6.57 -40.46
CA GLU A 1025 -46.93 -5.29 -41.13
C GLU A 1025 -46.26 -4.10 -40.42
N ARG A 1026 -46.03 -3.03 -41.18
CA ARG A 1026 -45.54 -1.73 -40.67
C ARG A 1026 -46.70 -0.76 -40.60
N LEU A 1027 -46.90 -0.13 -39.46
CA LEU A 1027 -48.00 0.78 -39.21
C LEU A 1027 -47.47 2.20 -38.92
N PRO A 1028 -47.35 3.06 -39.94
CA PRO A 1028 -47.24 4.51 -39.74
C PRO A 1028 -48.63 5.06 -39.41
N LEU A 1029 -48.79 5.65 -38.23
CA LEU A 1029 -50.09 6.06 -37.70
C LEU A 1029 -50.05 7.50 -37.22
N GLU A 1030 -51.19 8.19 -37.35
CA GLU A 1030 -51.40 9.54 -36.84
C GLU A 1030 -52.70 9.59 -36.04
N VAL A 1031 -52.67 10.24 -34.88
CA VAL A 1031 -53.83 10.46 -34.02
C VAL A 1031 -54.05 11.95 -33.84
N HIS A 1032 -55.21 12.44 -34.25
CA HIS A 1032 -55.62 13.83 -34.04
C HIS A 1032 -55.88 14.08 -32.55
N LEU A 1033 -55.32 15.15 -32.00
CA LEU A 1033 -55.30 15.45 -30.56
C LEU A 1033 -56.31 16.54 -30.15
N GLU A 1034 -57.41 16.71 -30.90
CA GLU A 1034 -58.37 17.80 -30.69
C GLU A 1034 -58.99 17.82 -29.28
N HIS A 1035 -59.16 16.64 -28.68
CA HIS A 1035 -59.74 16.45 -27.35
C HIS A 1035 -58.72 16.03 -26.27
N ALA A 1036 -57.43 15.97 -26.60
CA ALA A 1036 -56.40 15.54 -25.65
C ALA A 1036 -56.11 16.66 -24.64
N GLN A 1037 -55.93 16.30 -23.37
CA GLN A 1037 -55.58 17.27 -22.33
C GLN A 1037 -54.17 17.82 -22.53
N VAL A 1038 -53.97 19.11 -22.29
CA VAL A 1038 -52.63 19.72 -22.21
C VAL A 1038 -51.92 19.13 -20.99
N GLY A 1039 -50.73 18.57 -21.18
CA GLY A 1039 -50.02 17.84 -20.13
C GLY A 1039 -49.46 16.52 -20.61
N GLN A 1040 -49.18 15.63 -19.66
CA GLN A 1040 -48.70 14.29 -19.93
C GLN A 1040 -49.88 13.39 -20.32
N ASN A 1041 -49.74 12.70 -21.44
CA ASN A 1041 -50.74 11.79 -22.00
C ASN A 1041 -50.11 10.41 -22.26
N ARG A 1042 -50.96 9.39 -22.32
CA ARG A 1042 -50.61 8.01 -22.64
C ARG A 1042 -51.31 7.59 -23.93
N LEU A 1043 -50.54 7.09 -24.88
CA LEU A 1043 -51.01 6.48 -26.13
C LEU A 1043 -51.06 4.97 -25.94
N PHE A 1044 -52.18 4.35 -26.28
CA PHE A 1044 -52.37 2.91 -26.34
C PHE A 1044 -52.61 2.48 -27.79
N VAL A 1045 -52.01 1.36 -28.17
CA VAL A 1045 -52.26 0.69 -29.45
C VAL A 1045 -52.59 -0.76 -29.15
N ILE A 1046 -53.79 -1.17 -29.56
CA ILE A 1046 -54.29 -2.54 -29.39
C ILE A 1046 -54.45 -3.14 -30.78
N ILE A 1047 -53.86 -4.30 -30.98
CA ILE A 1047 -53.99 -5.12 -32.19
C ILE A 1047 -54.79 -6.36 -31.83
N GLU A 1048 -55.91 -6.57 -32.51
CA GLU A 1048 -56.74 -7.75 -32.40
C GLU A 1048 -56.68 -8.53 -33.72
N ASP A 1049 -56.06 -9.71 -33.69
CA ASP A 1049 -56.04 -10.63 -34.82
C ASP A 1049 -57.42 -11.32 -34.93
N LEU A 1050 -58.15 -10.99 -35.99
CA LEU A 1050 -59.52 -11.46 -36.20
C LEU A 1050 -59.56 -12.88 -36.78
N VAL A 1051 -58.42 -13.43 -37.21
CA VAL A 1051 -58.30 -14.82 -37.68
C VAL A 1051 -58.01 -15.74 -36.49
N ALA A 1052 -57.02 -15.39 -35.66
CA ALA A 1052 -56.64 -16.18 -34.49
C ALA A 1052 -57.50 -15.91 -33.24
N GLY A 1053 -58.21 -14.78 -33.19
CA GLY A 1053 -58.97 -14.34 -32.01
C GLY A 1053 -58.08 -13.89 -30.84
N THR A 1054 -56.81 -13.59 -31.10
CA THR A 1054 -55.83 -13.13 -30.09
C THR A 1054 -55.66 -11.61 -30.14
N GLN A 1055 -55.30 -10.99 -29.02
CA GLN A 1055 -55.01 -9.56 -28.97
C GLN A 1055 -53.69 -9.27 -28.25
N VAL A 1056 -53.04 -8.18 -28.64
CA VAL A 1056 -51.85 -7.63 -27.96
C VAL A 1056 -51.98 -6.11 -27.86
N ALA A 1057 -51.43 -5.54 -26.80
CA ALA A 1057 -51.44 -4.09 -26.58
C ALA A 1057 -50.04 -3.59 -26.24
N LYS A 1058 -49.74 -2.36 -26.68
CA LYS A 1058 -48.54 -1.61 -26.30
C LYS A 1058 -48.93 -0.17 -26.01
N ASP A 1059 -48.17 0.50 -25.16
CA ASP A 1059 -48.43 1.88 -24.81
C ASP A 1059 -47.14 2.69 -24.64
N THR A 1060 -47.27 4.01 -24.73
CA THR A 1060 -46.17 4.96 -24.48
C THR A 1060 -46.70 6.29 -23.98
N PHE A 1061 -45.81 7.10 -23.39
CA PHE A 1061 -46.15 8.44 -22.88
C PHE A 1061 -45.66 9.54 -23.81
N PHE A 1062 -46.40 10.65 -23.87
CA PHE A 1062 -46.00 11.86 -24.56
C PHE A 1062 -46.51 13.12 -23.84
N GLN A 1063 -45.85 14.25 -24.08
CA GLN A 1063 -46.27 15.55 -23.59
C GLN A 1063 -47.01 16.32 -24.69
N TYR A 1064 -48.22 16.79 -24.40
CA TYR A 1064 -49.00 17.66 -25.29
C TYR A 1064 -48.97 19.10 -24.78
N ILE A 1065 -48.48 20.03 -25.61
CA ILE A 1065 -48.34 21.44 -25.25
C ILE A 1065 -49.02 22.35 -26.27
N ARG A 1066 -49.43 23.53 -25.82
CA ARG A 1066 -50.02 24.58 -26.67
C ARG A 1066 -48.98 25.40 -27.40
#